data_AF-A0AAQ3KUH1-F1
#
_entry.id   AF-A0AAQ3KUH1-F1
#
_cell.length_a   1.000
_cell.length_b   1.000
_cell.length_c   1.000
_cell.angle_alpha   90.00
_cell.angle_beta   90.00
_cell.angle_gamma   90.00
#
_symmetry.space_group_name_H-M   'P 1'
#
loop_
_entity.id
_entity.type
_entity.pdbx_description
1 polymer ?
#
loop_
_entity_poly.entity_id
_entity_poly.type
_entity_poly.pdbx_seq_one_letter_code
_entity_poly.pdbx_strand_id
1 'polypeptide(L)'
;MVTCAALAISRGIPTPPSLGSTHRPSPPWLSRFLRSQEKNTNTGGGGNHETPPPHKSNPLVIDPPIEGGRADRGGAIRGRAMQYHAYNRLGSGGGGGTPSPPASPRRSPRIHRRGGKGGAGRGAVQGAPLALAQRMVLMLLSLLLRRQAIFLFAPLLYVAAMLFYMGTVSLDSVPHIISRPAPGSLYRSPRLYQRLRPEMDADNSSDGLATVWRHTFKGGGWQPCLNTSTDRLPDSNGYIYVEANGGLNQQRTSICNAVAVAGYLNATLIIPNFHYHSIWRDPSKFTDIYDEEHFIDTLKNDVQIVNKVPDFIMERFGHNMSNVFNFKIRAYSSIQYYKDMVLPKLIEEKLIRISPFANRLSFDAPPPVQRLRCLANFEALRFSNPIATLAEKLVSRMKEHSKDSNGRYIAVHLRFEEDMVAFSCCIFDGGEEEKQDMISARERGWRGKFTKPGRVIRPGAIRINGKCPLTPLEVGLMLRGMGFNNDTAIFLASGKIYRAEKTMTPLLEMFPRLQTKETLASAEELAPFRNYSSRMAALDYTVCLHSEVFVTTQGGNFPQFLIGHRKYMYGGHSKTIKPDKRKLAVLFDNPNIGWKSLKRQLLNMRAHSDAKGLELKRPSDSIYTYPCPDCMCRSNKTEVARSSSAR
;
A
#
# COMPACT_ATOMS: atom_id res chain seq x y z
N MET A 1 2.78 -52.60 -27.07
CA MET A 1 2.01 -53.36 -28.08
C MET A 1 0.90 -52.43 -28.57
N VAL A 2 0.95 -52.02 -29.85
CA VAL A 2 -0.04 -52.38 -30.91
C VAL A 2 -1.38 -51.64 -30.69
N THR A 3 -1.70 -50.48 -31.27
CA THR A 3 -1.97 -50.06 -32.68
C THR A 3 -3.31 -50.50 -33.30
N CYS A 4 -3.87 -49.60 -34.14
CA CYS A 4 -5.04 -49.71 -35.04
C CYS A 4 -6.44 -49.60 -34.38
N ALA A 5 -7.37 -48.70 -34.78
CA ALA A 5 -7.98 -48.33 -36.10
C ALA A 5 -9.16 -49.26 -36.49
N ALA A 6 -10.23 -48.88 -37.21
CA ALA A 6 -10.88 -47.62 -37.59
C ALA A 6 -12.24 -47.95 -38.31
N LEU A 7 -13.04 -46.94 -38.73
CA LEU A 7 -14.18 -47.03 -39.71
C LEU A 7 -15.46 -47.80 -39.23
N ALA A 8 -16.70 -47.61 -39.76
CA ALA A 8 -17.30 -46.59 -40.64
C ALA A 8 -18.87 -46.60 -40.66
N ILE A 9 -19.47 -45.40 -40.87
CA ILE A 9 -20.56 -44.99 -41.80
C ILE A 9 -21.83 -45.87 -42.00
N SER A 10 -23.04 -45.26 -41.86
CA SER A 10 -24.15 -45.17 -42.87
C SER A 10 -25.45 -44.60 -42.23
N ARG A 11 -25.86 -43.34 -42.45
CA ARG A 11 -26.84 -42.78 -43.44
C ARG A 11 -28.33 -43.19 -43.29
N GLY A 12 -29.20 -42.17 -43.25
CA GLY A 12 -30.66 -42.27 -43.46
C GLY A 12 -31.38 -40.92 -43.27
N ILE A 13 -31.93 -40.34 -44.35
CA ILE A 13 -32.73 -39.09 -44.38
C ILE A 13 -34.00 -39.41 -45.20
N PRO A 14 -35.22 -39.03 -44.75
CA PRO A 14 -35.99 -38.01 -45.49
C PRO A 14 -36.82 -37.03 -44.61
N THR A 15 -37.22 -35.92 -45.25
CA THR A 15 -38.07 -34.80 -44.78
C THR A 15 -39.19 -34.56 -45.82
N PRO A 16 -40.20 -33.68 -45.60
CA PRO A 16 -40.98 -33.28 -44.42
C PRO A 16 -42.50 -33.59 -44.64
N PRO A 17 -43.49 -32.98 -43.93
CA PRO A 17 -43.97 -31.63 -44.26
C PRO A 17 -44.40 -30.76 -43.03
N SER A 18 -45.00 -29.60 -43.31
CA SER A 18 -45.22 -28.44 -42.43
C SER A 18 -46.63 -28.28 -41.83
N LEU A 19 -46.77 -27.26 -40.97
CA LEU A 19 -47.98 -26.58 -40.43
C LEU A 19 -48.52 -27.05 -39.07
N GLY A 20 -48.78 -26.07 -38.18
CA GLY A 20 -49.40 -26.28 -36.87
C GLY A 20 -49.08 -25.14 -35.90
N SER A 21 -49.98 -24.16 -35.77
CA SER A 21 -49.77 -22.98 -34.91
C SER A 21 -49.97 -23.26 -33.41
N THR A 22 -49.23 -22.56 -32.54
CA THR A 22 -49.79 -21.71 -31.47
C THR A 22 -48.67 -20.98 -30.71
N HIS A 23 -48.76 -19.64 -30.66
CA HIS A 23 -47.84 -18.79 -29.90
C HIS A 23 -48.67 -17.79 -29.09
N ARG A 24 -48.50 -17.79 -27.76
CA ARG A 24 -48.92 -16.69 -26.84
C ARG A 24 -48.13 -16.82 -25.51
N PRO A 25 -47.98 -15.75 -24.71
CA PRO A 25 -46.72 -15.00 -24.80
C PRO A 25 -46.05 -14.75 -23.45
N SER A 26 -44.89 -14.09 -23.47
CA SER A 26 -44.29 -13.48 -22.26
C SER A 26 -43.67 -12.11 -22.58
N PRO A 27 -44.32 -11.02 -22.15
CA PRO A 27 -43.66 -9.73 -21.94
C PRO A 27 -44.16 -9.02 -20.65
N PRO A 28 -43.63 -7.83 -20.27
CA PRO A 28 -42.22 -7.41 -20.28
C PRO A 28 -41.81 -6.69 -18.97
N TRP A 29 -40.64 -6.04 -19.00
CA TRP A 29 -40.02 -5.25 -17.93
C TRP A 29 -40.54 -3.80 -17.79
N LEU A 30 -40.09 -3.14 -16.71
CA LEU A 30 -39.74 -1.69 -16.63
C LEU A 30 -40.87 -0.65 -16.74
N SER A 31 -41.36 -0.16 -15.59
CA SER A 31 -41.50 1.29 -15.32
C SER A 31 -41.81 1.60 -13.85
N ARG A 32 -41.49 2.85 -13.45
CA ARG A 32 -41.88 3.62 -12.24
C ARG A 32 -40.77 3.93 -11.23
N PHE A 33 -40.13 5.07 -11.49
CA PHE A 33 -39.61 5.98 -10.45
C PHE A 33 -40.47 7.26 -10.50
N LEU A 34 -40.48 8.05 -9.41
CA LEU A 34 -41.18 9.36 -9.24
C LEU A 34 -42.72 9.36 -9.05
N ARG A 35 -43.19 9.30 -7.79
CA ARG A 35 -44.25 10.21 -7.25
C ARG A 35 -44.45 10.12 -5.71
N SER A 36 -43.92 11.10 -4.97
CA SER A 36 -44.20 11.51 -3.57
C SER A 36 -43.00 12.33 -3.07
N GLN A 37 -43.11 13.48 -2.41
CA GLN A 37 -44.25 14.24 -1.86
C GLN A 37 -44.08 15.72 -2.20
N GLU A 38 -45.18 16.46 -2.35
CA GLU A 38 -45.19 17.93 -2.34
C GLU A 38 -46.53 18.42 -1.74
N LYS A 39 -46.46 19.10 -0.59
CA LYS A 39 -47.47 20.06 -0.08
C LYS A 39 -47.01 20.70 1.23
N ASN A 40 -47.47 21.95 1.44
CA ASN A 40 -47.23 22.87 2.57
C ASN A 40 -45.81 23.49 2.58
N THR A 41 -45.62 24.82 2.68
CA THR A 41 -46.59 25.92 2.97
C THR A 41 -46.13 27.25 2.38
N ASN A 42 -47.09 28.14 2.04
CA ASN A 42 -46.84 29.54 1.71
C ASN A 42 -46.35 30.35 2.93
N THR A 43 -45.51 31.36 2.70
CA THR A 43 -45.79 32.81 2.97
C THR A 43 -44.53 33.66 2.78
N GLY A 44 -44.70 34.90 2.30
CA GLY A 44 -43.62 35.90 2.23
C GLY A 44 -43.48 36.60 0.87
N GLY A 45 -44.13 37.74 0.71
CA GLY A 45 -43.95 38.62 -0.44
C GLY A 45 -44.08 40.09 -0.05
N GLY A 46 -43.20 40.93 -0.60
CA GLY A 46 -43.22 42.40 -0.40
C GLY A 46 -41.84 43.03 -0.60
N GLY A 47 -41.71 43.94 -1.56
CA GLY A 47 -40.49 44.74 -1.78
C GLY A 47 -40.16 45.00 -3.26
N ASN A 48 -40.52 46.19 -3.76
CA ASN A 48 -40.14 46.69 -5.09
C ASN A 48 -38.76 47.37 -5.04
N HIS A 49 -37.94 47.27 -6.09
CA HIS A 49 -37.56 48.39 -7.00
C HIS A 49 -36.41 48.05 -7.97
N GLU A 50 -36.47 48.70 -9.14
CA GLU A 50 -35.38 49.13 -10.04
C GLU A 50 -34.44 48.13 -10.78
N THR A 51 -34.59 48.16 -12.10
CA THR A 51 -33.59 47.91 -13.17
C THR A 51 -32.79 49.21 -13.45
N PRO A 52 -31.71 49.29 -14.27
CA PRO A 52 -31.39 48.46 -15.45
C PRO A 52 -29.87 48.07 -15.59
N PRO A 53 -29.25 47.96 -16.80
CA PRO A 53 -28.72 46.69 -17.33
C PRO A 53 -27.15 46.72 -17.43
N PRO A 54 -26.38 45.76 -18.04
CA PRO A 54 -26.47 45.38 -19.47
C PRO A 54 -25.97 43.96 -19.91
N HIS A 55 -26.04 43.76 -21.23
CA HIS A 55 -25.31 42.82 -22.12
C HIS A 55 -25.64 41.31 -22.21
N LYS A 56 -25.88 40.91 -23.47
CA LYS A 56 -26.07 39.55 -23.99
C LYS A 56 -24.76 39.00 -24.55
N SER A 57 -24.55 37.69 -24.46
CA SER A 57 -23.82 36.91 -25.49
C SER A 57 -24.21 35.43 -25.42
N ASN A 58 -24.64 34.85 -26.54
CA ASN A 58 -25.02 33.43 -26.64
C ASN A 58 -23.80 32.49 -26.54
N PRO A 59 -23.96 31.25 -26.04
CA PRO A 59 -22.99 30.19 -26.27
C PRO A 59 -23.14 29.62 -27.69
N LEU A 60 -22.01 29.44 -28.39
CA LEU A 60 -21.94 28.77 -29.69
C LEU A 60 -21.73 27.25 -29.50
N VAL A 61 -22.46 26.47 -30.30
CA VAL A 61 -22.33 25.01 -30.41
C VAL A 61 -21.16 24.68 -31.33
N ILE A 62 -20.33 23.69 -30.96
CA ILE A 62 -19.44 22.98 -31.90
C ILE A 62 -19.51 21.48 -31.59
N ASP A 63 -19.86 20.70 -32.63
CA ASP A 63 -20.03 19.25 -32.60
C ASP A 63 -18.70 18.47 -32.67
N PRO A 64 -18.69 17.17 -32.28
CA PRO A 64 -17.52 16.31 -32.40
C PRO A 64 -17.39 15.68 -33.80
N PRO A 65 -16.17 15.42 -34.31
CA PRO A 65 -15.99 14.65 -35.54
C PRO A 65 -16.08 13.13 -35.28
N ILE A 66 -16.85 12.45 -36.11
CA ILE A 66 -16.89 10.99 -36.28
C ILE A 66 -16.33 10.68 -37.65
N GLU A 67 -15.38 9.74 -37.74
CA GLU A 67 -15.23 8.71 -38.78
C GLU A 67 -14.01 7.82 -38.43
N GLY A 68 -13.91 6.54 -38.82
CA GLY A 68 -14.84 5.75 -39.63
C GLY A 68 -14.11 4.72 -40.49
N GLY A 69 -13.44 3.72 -39.89
CA GLY A 69 -12.62 2.76 -40.64
C GLY A 69 -12.65 1.32 -40.11
N ARG A 70 -13.47 0.47 -40.73
CA ARG A 70 -13.35 -1.02 -40.72
C ARG A 70 -12.44 -1.44 -41.88
N ALA A 71 -11.79 -2.60 -41.90
CA ALA A 71 -11.48 -3.62 -40.90
C ALA A 71 -10.46 -4.59 -41.54
N ASP A 72 -9.64 -5.29 -40.75
CA ASP A 72 -9.29 -6.68 -41.13
C ASP A 72 -8.97 -7.57 -39.92
N ARG A 73 -9.00 -8.89 -40.12
CA ARG A 73 -8.97 -9.92 -39.06
C ARG A 73 -7.58 -10.55 -38.92
N GLY A 74 -7.15 -10.80 -37.67
CA GLY A 74 -6.07 -11.76 -37.43
C GLY A 74 -5.57 -11.86 -35.98
N GLY A 75 -5.42 -13.09 -35.47
CA GLY A 75 -4.46 -13.42 -34.40
C GLY A 75 -4.85 -13.11 -32.95
N ALA A 76 -5.59 -14.00 -32.30
CA ALA A 76 -5.75 -13.97 -30.84
C ALA A 76 -4.52 -14.56 -30.13
N ILE A 77 -3.84 -13.78 -29.26
CA ILE A 77 -2.84 -14.29 -28.31
C ILE A 77 -3.18 -13.81 -26.88
N ARG A 78 -3.21 -14.76 -25.94
CA ARG A 78 -3.63 -14.58 -24.54
C ARG A 78 -2.67 -13.68 -23.74
N GLY A 79 -3.08 -12.45 -23.45
CA GLY A 79 -2.40 -11.59 -22.47
C GLY A 79 -2.63 -12.02 -21.02
N ARG A 80 -1.61 -12.57 -20.35
CA ARG A 80 -1.63 -12.80 -18.89
C ARG A 80 -1.50 -11.48 -18.13
N ALA A 81 -2.48 -11.11 -17.32
CA ALA A 81 -2.37 -10.00 -16.38
C ALA A 81 -1.40 -10.36 -15.23
N MET A 82 -0.23 -9.71 -15.18
CA MET A 82 0.78 -9.94 -14.14
C MET A 82 0.35 -9.38 -12.77
N GLN A 83 0.43 -10.21 -11.74
CA GLN A 83 0.25 -9.81 -10.34
C GLN A 83 1.51 -9.13 -9.80
N TYR A 84 1.35 -7.93 -9.25
CA TYR A 84 2.36 -7.32 -8.38
C TYR A 84 2.29 -7.93 -6.98
N HIS A 85 3.12 -8.96 -6.73
CA HIS A 85 3.38 -9.46 -5.38
C HIS A 85 4.62 -8.79 -4.79
N ALA A 86 4.42 -7.95 -3.77
CA ALA A 86 5.51 -7.41 -2.97
C ALA A 86 6.02 -8.49 -1.98
N TYR A 87 7.23 -8.99 -2.21
CA TYR A 87 7.91 -9.89 -1.27
C TYR A 87 8.59 -9.09 -0.16
N ASN A 88 8.04 -9.17 1.05
CA ASN A 88 8.76 -8.80 2.28
C ASN A 88 9.16 -10.09 3.02
N ARG A 89 10.40 -10.55 2.81
CA ARG A 89 11.09 -11.45 3.74
C ARG A 89 12.23 -10.69 4.41
N LEU A 90 12.09 -10.44 5.71
CA LEU A 90 13.23 -10.11 6.56
C LEU A 90 13.82 -11.43 7.06
N GLY A 91 15.11 -11.64 6.79
CA GLY A 91 15.85 -12.76 7.36
C GLY A 91 16.19 -12.49 8.83
N SER A 92 16.10 -13.53 9.66
CA SER A 92 16.72 -13.54 11.00
C SER A 92 17.99 -14.36 10.90
N GLY A 93 19.15 -13.74 11.11
CA GLY A 93 20.43 -14.44 11.20
C GLY A 93 20.68 -14.88 12.64
N GLY A 94 20.92 -16.16 12.84
CA GLY A 94 21.40 -16.78 14.09
C GLY A 94 22.03 -18.12 13.72
N GLY A 95 23.34 -18.25 13.89
CA GLY A 95 24.10 -19.40 13.40
C GLY A 95 24.10 -20.59 14.37
N GLY A 96 24.34 -21.79 13.84
CA GLY A 96 24.54 -23.00 14.63
C GLY A 96 24.52 -24.29 13.79
N GLY A 97 25.71 -24.84 13.53
CA GLY A 97 26.00 -26.27 13.25
C GLY A 97 25.12 -27.07 12.27
N THR A 98 25.68 -27.39 11.10
CA THR A 98 25.30 -28.60 10.35
C THR A 98 26.01 -29.84 10.90
N PRO A 99 25.39 -31.02 10.81
CA PRO A 99 26.00 -32.05 9.95
C PRO A 99 24.98 -32.77 9.03
N SER A 100 25.52 -33.45 8.03
CA SER A 100 24.81 -34.03 6.87
C SER A 100 23.97 -35.28 7.19
N PRO A 101 22.89 -35.56 6.42
CA PRO A 101 22.16 -36.84 6.51
C PRO A 101 22.86 -37.96 5.71
N PRO A 102 22.83 -39.23 6.19
CA PRO A 102 23.39 -40.38 5.46
C PRO A 102 22.43 -40.96 4.41
N ALA A 103 22.97 -41.75 3.49
CA ALA A 103 22.30 -42.26 2.30
C ALA A 103 21.56 -43.61 2.48
N SER A 104 20.63 -43.89 1.57
CA SER A 104 19.83 -45.12 1.50
C SER A 104 20.65 -46.37 1.11
N PRO A 105 20.42 -47.55 1.72
CA PRO A 105 21.02 -48.81 1.25
C PRO A 105 20.22 -49.45 0.11
N ARG A 106 20.92 -50.20 -0.75
CA ARG A 106 20.33 -51.10 -1.76
C ARG A 106 20.75 -52.55 -1.52
N ARG A 107 19.81 -53.45 -1.84
CA ARG A 107 19.97 -54.89 -2.17
C ARG A 107 20.17 -55.91 -1.04
N SER A 108 19.83 -57.13 -1.43
CA SER A 108 19.52 -58.34 -0.66
C SER A 108 20.52 -59.48 -0.93
N PRO A 109 20.46 -60.59 -0.18
CA PRO A 109 21.02 -61.88 -0.59
C PRO A 109 19.95 -62.94 -0.92
N ARG A 110 20.32 -63.87 -1.82
CA ARG A 110 19.61 -65.12 -2.15
C ARG A 110 20.13 -66.27 -1.27
N ILE A 111 19.30 -67.31 -1.06
CA ILE A 111 19.76 -68.69 -0.82
C ILE A 111 18.99 -69.66 -1.75
N HIS A 112 19.67 -70.70 -2.25
CA HIS A 112 19.18 -71.77 -3.15
C HIS A 112 18.55 -72.95 -2.33
N ARG A 113 17.98 -74.06 -2.86
CA ARG A 113 18.44 -74.98 -3.93
C ARG A 113 17.43 -76.16 -4.15
N ARG A 114 17.27 -76.67 -5.39
CA ARG A 114 16.84 -78.06 -5.86
C ARG A 114 15.63 -78.79 -5.19
N GLY A 115 14.78 -79.63 -5.81
CA GLY A 115 14.64 -80.17 -7.20
C GLY A 115 15.22 -81.60 -7.39
N GLY A 116 14.49 -82.65 -7.83
CA GLY A 116 13.06 -82.83 -8.24
C GLY A 116 12.81 -84.16 -9.02
N LYS A 117 11.59 -84.36 -9.59
CA LYS A 117 11.05 -85.52 -10.40
C LYS A 117 10.54 -86.80 -9.67
N GLY A 118 9.40 -87.32 -10.18
CA GLY A 118 8.97 -88.75 -10.16
C GLY A 118 8.39 -89.31 -8.85
N GLY A 119 7.43 -90.26 -8.83
CA GLY A 119 6.67 -90.88 -9.94
C GLY A 119 6.33 -92.37 -9.71
N ALA A 120 5.19 -92.70 -9.07
CA ALA A 120 4.50 -94.01 -8.99
C ALA A 120 3.26 -93.85 -8.07
N GLY A 121 2.18 -94.64 -8.12
CA GLY A 121 1.77 -95.67 -9.09
C GLY A 121 0.59 -96.55 -8.58
N ARG A 122 -0.44 -96.74 -9.43
CA ARG A 122 -1.44 -97.85 -9.50
C ARG A 122 -2.42 -98.13 -8.33
N GLY A 123 -3.64 -98.50 -8.75
CA GLY A 123 -4.80 -99.01 -7.97
C GLY A 123 -6.10 -98.40 -8.50
N ALA A 124 -6.73 -98.93 -9.56
CA ALA A 124 -7.85 -99.90 -9.50
C ALA A 124 -9.02 -99.40 -8.62
N VAL A 125 -10.29 -99.32 -9.07
CA VAL A 125 -11.11 -100.33 -9.78
C VAL A 125 -12.14 -99.68 -10.75
N GLN A 126 -12.73 -100.48 -11.65
CA GLN A 126 -13.83 -100.14 -12.60
C GLN A 126 -15.09 -99.59 -11.89
N GLY A 127 -15.93 -98.69 -12.44
CA GLY A 127 -16.84 -98.83 -13.61
C GLY A 127 -18.19 -99.41 -13.16
N ALA A 128 -19.40 -98.90 -13.42
CA ALA A 128 -20.03 -97.98 -14.38
C ALA A 128 -21.54 -97.83 -13.95
N PRO A 129 -22.52 -97.32 -14.74
CA PRO A 129 -22.59 -96.08 -15.52
C PRO A 129 -23.87 -95.20 -15.29
N LEU A 130 -23.78 -93.93 -15.72
CA LEU A 130 -24.78 -93.08 -16.41
C LEU A 130 -26.15 -92.62 -15.79
N ALA A 131 -26.35 -91.29 -15.93
CA ALA A 131 -27.53 -90.64 -16.54
C ALA A 131 -28.87 -90.47 -15.79
N LEU A 132 -28.87 -89.88 -14.58
CA LEU A 132 -30.05 -89.10 -14.11
C LEU A 132 -29.69 -87.83 -13.33
N ALA A 133 -28.78 -87.93 -12.36
CA ALA A 133 -28.44 -86.83 -11.44
C ALA A 133 -27.96 -85.54 -12.14
N GLN A 134 -27.25 -85.66 -13.26
CA GLN A 134 -26.63 -84.54 -13.96
C GLN A 134 -27.64 -83.59 -14.64
N ARG A 135 -28.87 -84.06 -14.93
CA ARG A 135 -29.96 -83.21 -15.47
C ARG A 135 -30.69 -82.43 -14.36
N MET A 136 -30.81 -83.00 -13.16
CA MET A 136 -31.41 -82.33 -11.99
C MET A 136 -30.57 -81.14 -11.52
N VAL A 137 -29.24 -81.30 -11.48
CA VAL A 137 -28.30 -80.23 -11.07
C VAL A 137 -28.39 -79.00 -11.98
N LEU A 138 -28.60 -79.18 -13.29
CA LEU A 138 -28.71 -78.08 -14.25
C LEU A 138 -30.02 -77.29 -14.12
N MET A 139 -31.15 -77.94 -13.77
CA MET A 139 -32.37 -77.20 -13.42
C MET A 139 -32.22 -76.41 -12.10
N LEU A 140 -31.53 -76.99 -11.11
CA LEU A 140 -31.29 -76.29 -9.84
C LEU A 140 -30.43 -75.02 -10.07
N LEU A 141 -29.40 -75.11 -10.92
CA LEU A 141 -28.54 -73.98 -11.27
C LEU A 141 -29.30 -72.85 -11.98
N SER A 142 -30.21 -73.17 -12.92
CA SER A 142 -30.96 -72.16 -13.66
C SER A 142 -32.01 -71.43 -12.80
N LEU A 143 -32.60 -72.12 -11.82
CA LEU A 143 -33.46 -71.51 -10.79
C LEU A 143 -32.68 -70.59 -9.84
N LEU A 144 -31.45 -70.96 -9.46
CA LEU A 144 -30.59 -70.14 -8.59
C LEU A 144 -30.10 -68.86 -9.29
N LEU A 145 -29.71 -68.95 -10.57
CA LEU A 145 -29.31 -67.78 -11.37
C LEU A 145 -30.45 -66.75 -11.53
N ARG A 146 -31.71 -67.20 -11.60
CA ARG A 146 -32.88 -66.32 -11.77
C ARG A 146 -33.20 -65.46 -10.53
N ARG A 147 -32.59 -65.74 -9.37
CA ARG A 147 -32.74 -64.95 -8.12
C ARG A 147 -31.58 -63.98 -7.83
N GLN A 148 -30.48 -64.01 -8.59
CA GLN A 148 -29.31 -63.17 -8.31
C GLN A 148 -29.48 -61.67 -8.62
N ALA A 149 -30.48 -61.26 -9.41
CA ALA A 149 -30.77 -59.84 -9.63
C ALA A 149 -30.98 -59.08 -8.32
N ILE A 150 -31.67 -59.68 -7.34
CA ILE A 150 -31.98 -59.06 -6.05
C ILE A 150 -30.71 -58.72 -5.24
N PHE A 151 -29.68 -59.58 -5.30
CA PHE A 151 -28.40 -59.36 -4.60
C PHE A 151 -27.50 -58.32 -5.27
N LEU A 152 -27.71 -58.00 -6.56
CA LEU A 152 -27.01 -56.89 -7.22
C LEU A 152 -27.66 -55.53 -6.93
N PHE A 153 -28.98 -55.49 -6.73
CA PHE A 153 -29.68 -54.24 -6.39
C PHE A 153 -29.63 -53.89 -4.90
N ALA A 154 -29.49 -54.84 -3.98
CA ALA A 154 -29.46 -54.55 -2.54
C ALA A 154 -28.31 -53.60 -2.11
N PRO A 155 -27.05 -53.74 -2.59
CA PRO A 155 -25.99 -52.77 -2.29
C PRO A 155 -26.25 -51.38 -2.90
N LEU A 156 -26.81 -51.33 -4.11
CA LEU A 156 -27.16 -50.07 -4.78
C LEU A 156 -28.30 -49.34 -4.06
N LEU A 157 -29.32 -50.06 -3.62
CA LEU A 157 -30.40 -49.53 -2.79
C LEU A 157 -29.91 -49.09 -1.41
N TYR A 158 -28.99 -49.83 -0.79
CA TYR A 158 -28.36 -49.43 0.47
C TYR A 158 -27.54 -48.15 0.32
N VAL A 159 -26.73 -48.02 -0.74
CA VAL A 159 -25.97 -46.81 -1.05
C VAL A 159 -26.90 -45.64 -1.38
N ALA A 160 -27.95 -45.85 -2.17
CA ALA A 160 -28.94 -44.82 -2.48
C ALA A 160 -29.70 -44.36 -1.23
N ALA A 161 -30.12 -45.29 -0.36
CA ALA A 161 -30.77 -44.98 0.91
C ALA A 161 -29.82 -44.28 1.88
N MET A 162 -28.54 -44.65 1.95
CA MET A 162 -27.53 -43.95 2.73
C MET A 162 -27.25 -42.54 2.20
N LEU A 163 -27.21 -42.34 0.88
CA LEU A 163 -27.07 -41.00 0.29
C LEU A 163 -28.32 -40.14 0.54
N PHE A 164 -29.52 -40.72 0.50
CA PHE A 164 -30.75 -40.02 0.83
C PHE A 164 -30.82 -39.68 2.33
N TYR A 165 -30.39 -40.59 3.20
CA TYR A 165 -30.30 -40.39 4.65
C TYR A 165 -29.25 -39.33 5.02
N MET A 166 -28.07 -39.34 4.39
CA MET A 166 -27.07 -38.27 4.52
C MET A 166 -27.53 -36.95 3.91
N GLY A 167 -28.51 -36.97 3.01
CA GLY A 167 -29.18 -35.79 2.45
C GLY A 167 -30.33 -35.24 3.31
N THR A 168 -30.92 -36.06 4.18
CA THR A 168 -31.99 -35.63 5.12
C THR A 168 -31.48 -35.35 6.54
N VAL A 169 -30.32 -35.86 6.92
CA VAL A 169 -29.62 -35.46 8.14
C VAL A 169 -28.92 -34.12 7.90
N SER A 170 -29.56 -33.02 8.30
CA SER A 170 -28.92 -31.71 8.36
C SER A 170 -27.73 -31.73 9.32
N LEU A 171 -26.52 -31.76 8.76
CA LEU A 171 -25.25 -31.59 9.50
C LEU A 171 -25.02 -30.14 10.00
N ASP A 172 -26.09 -29.35 10.19
CA ASP A 172 -26.07 -28.03 10.82
C ASP A 172 -25.88 -28.09 12.35
N SER A 173 -25.84 -29.30 12.93
CA SER A 173 -25.52 -29.55 14.33
C SER A 173 -24.08 -30.01 14.56
N VAL A 174 -23.13 -29.50 13.76
CA VAL A 174 -21.74 -29.35 14.26
C VAL A 174 -21.84 -28.50 15.54
N PRO A 175 -21.34 -28.96 16.70
CA PRO A 175 -21.35 -28.12 17.90
C PRO A 175 -20.64 -26.83 17.55
N HIS A 176 -21.29 -25.69 17.77
CA HIS A 176 -20.66 -24.39 17.63
C HIS A 176 -19.45 -24.35 18.59
N ILE A 177 -18.28 -24.70 18.06
CA ILE A 177 -17.00 -24.34 18.66
C ILE A 177 -17.04 -22.82 18.65
N ILE A 178 -17.38 -22.23 19.80
CA ILE A 178 -17.29 -20.78 20.04
C ILE A 178 -15.81 -20.45 20.01
N SER A 179 -15.29 -20.34 18.78
CA SER A 179 -13.90 -20.11 18.48
C SER A 179 -13.57 -18.74 19.03
N ARG A 180 -12.92 -18.73 20.19
CA ARG A 180 -12.55 -17.50 20.88
C ARG A 180 -11.77 -16.64 19.88
N PRO A 181 -12.21 -15.40 19.59
CA PRO A 181 -11.53 -14.53 18.65
C PRO A 181 -10.05 -14.44 19.01
N ALA A 182 -9.17 -14.68 18.03
CA ALA A 182 -7.74 -14.72 18.26
C ALA A 182 -7.27 -13.38 18.88
N PRO A 183 -6.38 -13.37 19.89
CA PRO A 183 -5.95 -12.13 20.54
C PRO A 183 -5.42 -11.09 19.54
N GLY A 184 -5.96 -9.87 19.60
CA GLY A 184 -5.67 -8.78 18.66
C GLY A 184 -6.54 -8.77 17.40
N SER A 185 -7.52 -9.67 17.27
CA SER A 185 -8.43 -9.71 16.13
C SER A 185 -9.56 -8.68 16.22
N LEU A 186 -9.95 -8.26 17.43
CA LEU A 186 -11.06 -7.33 17.61
C LEU A 186 -10.59 -5.92 17.96
N TYR A 187 -11.44 -4.95 17.66
CA TYR A 187 -11.28 -3.56 18.10
C TYR A 187 -12.04 -3.38 19.43
N ARG A 188 -11.32 -3.42 20.55
CA ARG A 188 -11.87 -3.21 21.91
C ARG A 188 -11.35 -1.95 22.60
N SER A 189 -10.64 -1.11 21.85
CA SER A 189 -9.99 0.11 22.32
C SER A 189 -10.93 1.07 23.08
N PRO A 190 -12.22 1.26 22.72
CA PRO A 190 -13.15 2.07 23.51
C PRO A 190 -13.41 1.53 24.92
N ARG A 191 -13.70 0.22 25.03
CA ARG A 191 -13.89 -0.46 26.33
C ARG A 191 -12.61 -0.45 27.16
N LEU A 192 -11.45 -0.58 26.51
CA LEU A 192 -10.16 -0.51 27.17
C LEU A 192 -9.90 0.89 27.75
N TYR A 193 -10.16 1.95 26.98
CA TYR A 193 -10.02 3.34 27.40
C TYR A 193 -10.90 3.66 28.61
N GLN A 194 -12.20 3.37 28.53
CA GLN A 194 -13.14 3.62 29.62
C GLN A 194 -12.68 3.00 30.95
N ARG A 195 -12.16 1.77 30.92
CA ARG A 195 -11.65 1.08 32.12
C ARG A 195 -10.34 1.67 32.63
N LEU A 196 -9.40 2.00 31.74
CA LEU A 196 -8.06 2.46 32.14
C LEU A 196 -7.98 3.96 32.43
N ARG A 197 -8.97 4.75 32.02
CA ARG A 197 -8.99 6.21 32.20
C ARG A 197 -8.74 6.65 33.65
N PRO A 198 -9.38 6.08 34.70
CA PRO A 198 -9.12 6.49 36.08
C PRO A 198 -7.67 6.24 36.52
N GLU A 199 -7.11 5.07 36.21
CA GLU A 199 -5.69 4.74 36.49
C GLU A 199 -4.72 5.63 35.68
N MET A 200 -5.10 5.99 34.46
CA MET A 200 -4.29 6.79 33.53
C MET A 200 -4.30 8.29 33.87
N ASP A 201 -5.42 8.82 34.35
CA ASP A 201 -5.59 10.23 34.70
C ASP A 201 -4.98 10.53 36.09
N ALA A 202 -4.95 9.55 37.00
CA ALA A 202 -4.25 9.63 38.29
C ALA A 202 -2.71 9.44 38.21
N ASP A 203 -2.17 9.09 37.03
CA ASP A 203 -0.76 8.73 36.85
C ASP A 203 0.16 9.96 36.66
N ASN A 204 0.52 10.58 37.78
CA ASN A 204 1.38 11.75 37.84
C ASN A 204 2.90 11.45 37.72
N SER A 205 3.33 10.33 37.10
CA SER A 205 4.76 9.99 37.07
C SER A 205 5.59 10.98 36.24
N SER A 206 6.39 11.82 36.90
CA SER A 206 7.33 12.77 36.27
C SER A 206 8.38 12.08 35.37
N ASP A 207 8.77 10.85 35.71
CA ASP A 207 9.73 10.03 34.94
C ASP A 207 9.34 9.83 33.47
N GLY A 208 8.04 9.79 33.17
CA GLY A 208 7.54 9.64 31.81
C GLY A 208 7.94 10.83 30.92
N LEU A 209 7.62 12.04 31.39
CA LEU A 209 7.82 13.30 30.66
C LEU A 209 9.30 13.72 30.64
N ALA A 210 10.02 13.55 31.75
CA ALA A 210 11.45 13.84 31.84
C ALA A 210 12.33 12.90 30.99
N THR A 211 11.76 11.78 30.50
CA THR A 211 12.41 10.88 29.53
C THR A 211 11.90 11.04 28.10
N VAL A 212 10.71 11.64 27.86
CA VAL A 212 10.25 12.05 26.52
C VAL A 212 11.26 13.00 25.88
N TRP A 213 11.50 14.14 26.55
CA TRP A 213 12.28 15.25 25.98
C TRP A 213 13.81 15.06 26.08
N ARG A 214 14.27 13.98 26.73
CA ARG A 214 15.69 13.73 26.95
C ARG A 214 16.34 13.22 25.67
N HIS A 215 17.18 14.05 25.06
CA HIS A 215 18.10 13.61 24.00
C HIS A 215 19.15 12.67 24.59
N THR A 216 18.86 11.37 24.49
CA THR A 216 19.75 10.26 24.84
C THR A 216 20.95 10.20 23.90
N PHE A 217 20.74 10.57 22.63
CA PHE A 217 21.80 10.84 21.68
C PHE A 217 22.41 12.23 21.97
N LYS A 218 23.60 12.24 22.59
CA LYS A 218 24.47 13.41 22.56
C LYS A 218 24.97 13.57 21.12
N GLY A 219 24.60 14.68 20.47
CA GLY A 219 24.99 14.97 19.09
C GLY A 219 26.52 15.00 18.88
N GLY A 220 26.96 14.87 17.63
CA GLY A 220 28.38 14.84 17.26
C GLY A 220 28.83 13.55 16.55
N GLY A 221 27.90 12.72 16.08
CA GLY A 221 28.19 11.52 15.30
C GLY A 221 28.20 11.72 13.78
N TRP A 222 27.34 12.59 13.26
CA TRP A 222 27.17 12.83 11.82
C TRP A 222 26.87 14.31 11.54
N GLN A 223 27.32 14.79 10.38
CA GLN A 223 27.02 16.12 9.84
C GLN A 223 26.79 16.03 8.31
N PRO A 224 25.97 16.92 7.72
CA PRO A 224 25.97 17.15 6.27
C PRO A 224 27.39 17.32 5.72
N CYS A 225 27.71 16.67 4.60
CA CYS A 225 29.03 16.74 3.96
C CYS A 225 28.95 16.62 2.43
N LEU A 226 27.88 17.17 1.86
CA LEU A 226 27.69 17.14 0.42
C LEU A 226 28.63 18.18 -0.23
N ASN A 227 29.88 17.78 -0.46
CA ASN A 227 30.82 18.56 -1.25
C ASN A 227 30.17 18.90 -2.60
N THR A 228 29.95 20.18 -2.89
CA THR A 228 29.58 20.65 -4.23
C THR A 228 30.76 20.50 -5.18
N SER A 229 30.49 20.20 -6.45
CA SER A 229 31.53 20.29 -7.47
C SER A 229 31.91 21.75 -7.68
N THR A 230 33.18 22.03 -7.95
CA THR A 230 33.66 23.34 -8.44
C THR A 230 34.01 23.31 -9.92
N ASP A 231 33.99 22.13 -10.54
CA ASP A 231 34.44 21.93 -11.91
C ASP A 231 33.37 22.40 -12.90
N ARG A 232 33.81 22.97 -14.03
CA ARG A 232 32.92 23.34 -15.13
C ARG A 232 32.30 22.07 -15.72
N LEU A 233 30.97 22.03 -15.77
CA LEU A 233 30.24 20.92 -16.40
C LEU A 233 30.65 20.79 -17.88
N PRO A 234 30.87 19.56 -18.39
CA PRO A 234 31.15 19.31 -19.80
C PRO A 234 29.88 19.44 -20.65
N ASP A 235 30.04 19.45 -21.98
CA ASP A 235 28.93 19.60 -22.91
C ASP A 235 27.90 18.47 -22.77
N SER A 236 26.63 18.85 -22.80
CA SER A 236 25.50 17.96 -22.53
C SER A 236 25.26 16.93 -23.65
N ASN A 237 25.04 15.67 -23.27
CA ASN A 237 24.66 14.60 -24.19
C ASN A 237 23.26 14.79 -24.80
N GLY A 238 22.39 15.58 -24.16
CA GLY A 238 21.03 15.88 -24.60
C GLY A 238 20.11 16.29 -23.43
N TYR A 239 18.84 16.51 -23.74
CA TYR A 239 17.83 17.02 -22.82
C TYR A 239 16.90 15.91 -22.34
N ILE A 240 16.68 15.83 -21.02
CA ILE A 240 15.77 14.86 -20.40
C ILE A 240 14.56 15.60 -19.84
N TYR A 241 13.38 15.31 -20.40
CA TYR A 241 12.09 15.79 -19.88
C TYR A 241 11.41 14.70 -19.03
N VAL A 242 11.10 15.01 -17.77
CA VAL A 242 10.50 14.06 -16.81
C VAL A 242 9.10 14.50 -16.39
N GLU A 243 8.18 13.54 -16.37
CA GLU A 243 6.89 13.69 -15.70
C GLU A 243 6.89 12.99 -14.33
N ALA A 244 6.98 13.79 -13.28
CA ALA A 244 6.81 13.34 -11.90
C ALA A 244 5.33 13.01 -11.65
N ASN A 245 5.07 11.90 -10.94
CA ASN A 245 3.73 11.33 -10.82
C ASN A 245 3.41 11.02 -9.34
N GLY A 246 2.14 11.22 -8.96
CA GLY A 246 1.66 11.03 -7.59
C GLY A 246 1.62 12.33 -6.78
N GLY A 247 1.47 12.22 -5.46
CA GLY A 247 1.43 13.39 -4.56
C GLY A 247 2.83 13.87 -4.14
N LEU A 248 2.90 14.99 -3.43
CA LEU A 248 4.14 15.69 -3.00
C LEU A 248 5.39 14.81 -2.82
N ASN A 249 5.35 13.83 -1.91
CA ASN A 249 6.51 13.00 -1.56
C ASN A 249 6.86 11.94 -2.64
N GLN A 250 5.92 11.59 -3.51
CA GLN A 250 6.20 10.76 -4.70
C GLN A 250 6.88 11.62 -5.78
N GLN A 251 6.38 12.85 -5.99
CA GLN A 251 7.02 13.81 -6.89
C GLN A 251 8.45 14.13 -6.44
N ARG A 252 8.68 14.36 -5.14
CA ARG A 252 10.02 14.52 -4.54
C ARG A 252 10.96 13.37 -4.89
N THR A 253 10.48 12.12 -4.79
CA THR A 253 11.25 10.93 -5.22
C THR A 253 11.59 10.97 -6.71
N SER A 254 10.62 11.35 -7.55
CA SER A 254 10.81 11.46 -9.01
C SER A 254 11.84 12.53 -9.36
N ILE A 255 11.79 13.71 -8.74
CA ILE A 255 12.74 14.81 -8.97
C ILE A 255 14.16 14.39 -8.57
N CYS A 256 14.36 13.89 -7.34
CA CYS A 256 15.68 13.48 -6.88
C CYS A 256 16.30 12.36 -7.73
N ASN A 257 15.47 11.44 -8.24
CA ASN A 257 15.92 10.43 -9.20
C ASN A 257 16.23 11.04 -10.58
N ALA A 258 15.51 12.07 -11.03
CA ALA A 258 15.73 12.73 -12.31
C ALA A 258 17.06 13.50 -12.33
N VAL A 259 17.34 14.28 -11.27
CA VAL A 259 18.64 14.94 -11.07
C VAL A 259 19.78 13.91 -11.08
N ALA A 260 19.64 12.83 -10.33
CA ALA A 260 20.68 11.80 -10.24
C ALA A 260 20.91 11.04 -11.56
N VAL A 261 19.87 10.82 -12.37
CA VAL A 261 20.01 10.26 -13.73
C VAL A 261 20.64 11.27 -14.68
N ALA A 262 20.20 12.53 -14.66
CA ALA A 262 20.70 13.56 -15.55
C ALA A 262 22.21 13.83 -15.34
N GLY A 263 22.65 14.01 -14.09
CA GLY A 263 24.07 14.15 -13.79
C GLY A 263 24.89 12.92 -14.15
N TYR A 264 24.40 11.70 -13.86
CA TYR A 264 25.10 10.47 -14.22
C TYR A 264 25.22 10.25 -15.75
N LEU A 265 24.24 10.72 -16.52
CA LEU A 265 24.26 10.67 -17.99
C LEU A 265 24.92 11.88 -18.64
N ASN A 266 25.43 12.85 -17.85
CA ASN A 266 25.87 14.16 -18.32
C ASN A 266 24.86 14.80 -19.29
N ALA A 267 23.63 14.99 -18.80
CA ALA A 267 22.48 15.44 -19.57
C ALA A 267 21.84 16.68 -18.92
N THR A 268 21.25 17.54 -19.74
CA THR A 268 20.52 18.71 -19.27
C THR A 268 19.13 18.27 -18.80
N LEU A 269 18.80 18.55 -17.54
CA LEU A 269 17.47 18.27 -16.99
C LEU A 269 16.53 19.44 -17.29
N ILE A 270 15.38 19.16 -17.91
CA ILE A 270 14.27 20.11 -17.91
C ILE A 270 13.58 20.06 -16.54
N ILE A 271 13.20 21.21 -15.98
CA ILE A 271 12.42 21.28 -14.73
C ILE A 271 11.27 20.24 -14.75
N PRO A 272 11.22 19.28 -13.80
CA PRO A 272 10.27 18.17 -13.87
C PRO A 272 8.82 18.63 -13.83
N ASN A 273 8.05 18.26 -14.84
CA ASN A 273 6.63 18.56 -14.92
C ASN A 273 5.81 17.64 -14.00
N PHE A 274 4.78 18.18 -13.35
CA PHE A 274 3.91 17.43 -12.45
C PHE A 274 2.68 16.93 -13.20
N HIS A 275 2.56 15.61 -13.31
CA HIS A 275 1.45 14.97 -14.01
C HIS A 275 0.18 15.04 -13.16
N TYR A 276 -0.84 15.72 -13.66
CA TYR A 276 -2.14 15.82 -12.99
C TYR A 276 -2.76 14.43 -12.79
N HIS A 277 -3.04 14.07 -11.54
CA HIS A 277 -3.54 12.74 -11.20
C HIS A 277 -4.91 12.84 -10.51
N SER A 278 -5.88 12.09 -11.04
CA SER A 278 -7.28 12.02 -10.59
C SER A 278 -7.53 11.72 -9.09
N ILE A 279 -6.52 11.22 -8.36
CA ILE A 279 -6.56 10.94 -6.92
C ILE A 279 -6.23 12.21 -6.13
N TRP A 280 -5.15 12.90 -6.48
CA TRP A 280 -4.64 14.07 -5.76
C TRP A 280 -5.33 15.37 -6.20
N ARG A 281 -5.83 15.40 -7.45
CA ARG A 281 -6.55 16.51 -8.10
C ARG A 281 -5.86 17.87 -7.97
N ASP A 282 -4.55 17.84 -7.86
CA ASP A 282 -3.70 19.01 -7.65
C ASP A 282 -3.06 19.41 -8.99
N PRO A 283 -3.37 20.59 -9.55
CA PRO A 283 -2.80 21.06 -10.82
C PRO A 283 -1.48 21.83 -10.67
N SER A 284 -0.95 21.97 -9.44
CA SER A 284 0.25 22.74 -9.12
C SER A 284 1.46 22.34 -9.98
N LYS A 285 2.29 23.32 -10.32
CA LYS A 285 3.55 23.17 -11.06
C LYS A 285 4.73 23.05 -10.11
N PHE A 286 5.94 22.99 -10.67
CA PHE A 286 7.18 22.95 -9.89
C PHE A 286 7.31 24.19 -9.00
N THR A 287 7.26 25.39 -9.60
CA THR A 287 7.33 26.71 -8.96
C THR A 287 6.28 26.96 -7.88
N ASP A 288 5.09 26.36 -8.01
CA ASP A 288 4.03 26.44 -7.01
C ASP A 288 4.42 25.78 -5.68
N ILE A 289 5.25 24.73 -5.72
CA ILE A 289 5.58 23.87 -4.59
C ILE A 289 7.01 24.09 -4.11
N TYR A 290 7.96 24.26 -5.03
CA TYR A 290 9.39 24.37 -4.77
C TYR A 290 9.94 25.68 -5.32
N ASP A 291 11.01 26.17 -4.69
CA ASP A 291 11.79 27.29 -5.18
C ASP A 291 12.61 26.86 -6.42
N GLU A 292 12.25 27.35 -7.60
CA GLU A 292 12.91 26.99 -8.87
C GLU A 292 14.30 27.62 -9.00
N GLU A 293 14.48 28.87 -8.56
CA GLU A 293 15.75 29.58 -8.66
C GLU A 293 16.79 28.93 -7.73
N HIS A 294 16.43 28.71 -6.47
CA HIS A 294 17.29 28.01 -5.50
C HIS A 294 17.60 26.57 -5.96
N PHE A 295 16.63 25.87 -6.57
CA PHE A 295 16.85 24.51 -7.09
C PHE A 295 17.85 24.47 -8.25
N ILE A 296 17.76 25.42 -9.20
CA ILE A 296 18.71 25.54 -10.31
C ILE A 296 20.09 25.96 -9.78
N ASP A 297 20.17 26.99 -8.93
CA ASP A 297 21.46 27.51 -8.45
C ASP A 297 22.23 26.48 -7.61
N THR A 298 21.54 25.75 -6.71
CA THR A 298 22.15 24.70 -5.88
C THR A 298 22.74 23.56 -6.69
N LEU A 299 22.21 23.29 -7.89
CA LEU A 299 22.61 22.15 -8.73
C LEU A 299 23.51 22.55 -9.91
N LYS A 300 23.77 23.83 -10.15
CA LYS A 300 24.41 24.36 -11.37
C LYS A 300 25.80 23.78 -11.70
N ASN A 301 26.57 23.34 -10.71
CA ASN A 301 27.89 22.72 -10.89
C ASN A 301 27.84 21.18 -10.98
N ASP A 302 26.67 20.59 -10.80
CA ASP A 302 26.45 19.14 -10.64
C ASP A 302 25.54 18.56 -11.73
N VAL A 303 24.53 19.32 -12.16
CA VAL A 303 23.61 19.01 -13.26
C VAL A 303 23.19 20.31 -13.93
N GLN A 304 23.28 20.40 -15.25
CA GLN A 304 22.72 21.55 -15.96
C GLN A 304 21.19 21.45 -15.96
N ILE A 305 20.50 22.48 -15.45
CA ILE A 305 19.03 22.52 -15.37
C ILE A 305 18.51 23.73 -16.13
N VAL A 306 17.44 23.53 -16.91
CA VAL A 306 16.74 24.60 -17.65
C VAL A 306 15.23 24.51 -17.43
N ASN A 307 14.56 25.67 -17.44
CA ASN A 307 13.12 25.78 -17.17
C ASN A 307 12.24 25.22 -18.31
N LYS A 308 12.63 25.44 -19.57
CA LYS A 308 11.97 24.91 -20.76
C LYS A 308 12.94 24.20 -21.70
N VAL A 309 12.41 23.35 -22.57
CA VAL A 309 13.18 22.83 -23.71
C VAL A 309 13.53 24.00 -24.65
N PRO A 310 14.78 24.13 -25.14
CA PRO A 310 15.13 25.16 -26.10
C PRO A 310 14.30 25.08 -27.39
N ASP A 311 13.90 26.22 -27.94
CA ASP A 311 12.93 26.27 -29.03
C ASP A 311 13.45 25.58 -30.30
N PHE A 312 14.74 25.79 -30.65
CA PHE A 312 15.43 25.12 -31.76
C PHE A 312 15.45 23.58 -31.67
N ILE A 313 15.28 23.02 -30.46
CA ILE A 313 15.18 21.56 -30.27
C ILE A 313 13.73 21.10 -30.47
N MET A 314 12.76 21.90 -30.01
CA MET A 314 11.32 21.63 -30.15
C MET A 314 10.81 21.80 -31.58
N GLU A 315 11.41 22.68 -32.39
CA GLU A 315 11.12 22.84 -33.82
C GLU A 315 11.21 21.49 -34.57
N ARG A 316 12.23 20.67 -34.28
CA ARG A 316 12.41 19.33 -34.85
C ARG A 316 11.27 18.35 -34.54
N PHE A 317 10.44 18.66 -33.55
CA PHE A 317 9.26 17.90 -33.14
C PHE A 317 7.94 18.63 -33.44
N GLY A 318 7.97 19.73 -34.21
CA GLY A 318 6.80 20.56 -34.51
C GLY A 318 6.19 21.21 -33.28
N HIS A 319 7.02 21.57 -32.30
CA HIS A 319 6.65 22.06 -30.96
C HIS A 319 5.71 21.13 -30.15
N ASN A 320 5.54 19.86 -30.57
CA ASN A 320 4.62 18.92 -29.93
C ASN A 320 5.36 17.85 -29.11
N MET A 321 5.23 17.94 -27.78
CA MET A 321 5.81 16.98 -26.82
C MET A 321 5.28 15.53 -26.94
N SER A 322 4.27 15.30 -27.78
CA SER A 322 3.78 13.94 -28.13
C SER A 322 4.64 13.25 -29.19
N ASN A 323 5.36 14.02 -30.01
CA ASN A 323 6.27 13.51 -31.04
C ASN A 323 7.64 13.12 -30.46
N VAL A 324 7.97 13.62 -29.27
CA VAL A 324 9.22 13.31 -28.55
C VAL A 324 9.20 11.86 -28.05
N PHE A 325 10.29 11.13 -28.28
CA PHE A 325 10.42 9.72 -27.90
C PHE A 325 10.18 9.50 -26.40
N ASN A 326 9.15 8.71 -26.06
CA ASN A 326 8.70 8.48 -24.68
C ASN A 326 9.25 7.17 -24.10
N PHE A 327 10.35 7.26 -23.35
CA PHE A 327 11.07 6.14 -22.78
C PHE A 327 10.28 5.47 -21.63
N LYS A 328 9.94 4.18 -21.78
CA LYS A 328 9.20 3.40 -20.78
C LYS A 328 10.12 2.58 -19.88
N ILE A 329 10.59 3.21 -18.79
CA ILE A 329 11.50 2.58 -17.83
C ILE A 329 10.74 1.67 -16.84
N ARG A 330 11.32 0.51 -16.53
CA ARG A 330 10.79 -0.43 -15.51
C ARG A 330 10.90 0.19 -14.11
N ALA A 331 10.09 -0.28 -13.16
CA ALA A 331 10.24 0.18 -11.77
C ALA A 331 11.56 -0.35 -11.18
N TYR A 332 12.29 0.50 -10.47
CA TYR A 332 13.59 0.19 -9.86
C TYR A 332 14.65 -0.35 -10.86
N SER A 333 14.76 0.25 -12.06
CA SER A 333 15.89 -0.07 -12.96
C SER A 333 17.24 0.28 -12.29
N SER A 334 18.28 -0.52 -12.57
CA SER A 334 19.66 -0.22 -12.19
C SER A 334 20.15 1.07 -12.86
N ILE A 335 21.15 1.75 -12.31
CA ILE A 335 21.76 2.89 -13.02
C ILE A 335 22.40 2.46 -14.34
N GLN A 336 22.95 1.25 -14.40
CA GLN A 336 23.58 0.69 -15.59
C GLN A 336 22.59 0.58 -16.77
N TYR A 337 21.32 0.27 -16.51
CA TYR A 337 20.26 0.31 -17.53
C TYR A 337 20.11 1.70 -18.18
N TYR A 338 20.32 2.78 -17.43
CA TYR A 338 20.30 4.13 -18.01
C TYR A 338 21.51 4.36 -18.93
N LYS A 339 22.70 3.88 -18.54
CA LYS A 339 23.90 3.94 -19.40
C LYS A 339 23.73 3.13 -20.68
N ASP A 340 23.21 1.92 -20.59
CA ASP A 340 23.18 0.98 -21.72
C ASP A 340 21.99 1.22 -22.67
N MET A 341 20.85 1.68 -22.14
CA MET A 341 19.60 1.77 -22.91
C MET A 341 19.09 3.20 -23.10
N VAL A 342 19.31 4.10 -22.13
CA VAL A 342 18.77 5.48 -22.18
C VAL A 342 19.76 6.43 -22.85
N LEU A 343 21.06 6.33 -22.52
CA LEU A 343 22.10 7.22 -23.06
C LEU A 343 22.25 7.14 -24.60
N PRO A 344 22.25 5.96 -25.26
CA PRO A 344 22.37 5.92 -26.71
C PRO A 344 21.20 6.63 -27.39
N LYS A 345 19.97 6.41 -26.89
CA LYS A 345 18.76 7.06 -27.44
C LYS A 345 18.70 8.55 -27.12
N LEU A 346 19.26 8.99 -25.98
CA LEU A 346 19.43 10.41 -25.66
C LEU A 346 20.36 11.11 -26.65
N ILE A 347 21.49 10.48 -27.00
CA ILE A 347 22.47 11.03 -27.93
C ILE A 347 21.89 11.13 -29.35
N GLU A 348 21.13 10.10 -29.76
CA GLU A 348 20.42 10.03 -31.05
C GLU A 348 19.34 11.12 -31.18
N GLU A 349 18.37 11.16 -30.26
CA GLU A 349 17.22 12.07 -30.34
C GLU A 349 17.53 13.51 -29.91
N LYS A 350 18.58 13.70 -29.09
CA LYS A 350 18.92 14.92 -28.33
C LYS A 350 17.87 15.42 -27.34
N LEU A 351 16.63 14.94 -27.41
CA LEU A 351 15.56 15.19 -26.45
C LEU A 351 14.78 13.90 -26.23
N ILE A 352 14.66 13.45 -24.98
CA ILE A 352 13.80 12.32 -24.61
C ILE A 352 12.81 12.71 -23.52
N ARG A 353 11.64 12.07 -23.57
CA ARG A 353 10.59 12.19 -22.55
C ARG A 353 10.54 10.90 -21.74
N ILE A 354 10.43 11.01 -20.42
CA ILE A 354 10.28 9.84 -19.54
C ILE A 354 9.00 10.01 -18.72
N SER A 355 7.91 9.38 -19.17
CA SER A 355 6.61 9.43 -18.49
C SER A 355 5.92 8.06 -18.44
N PRO A 356 5.42 7.59 -17.28
CA PRO A 356 5.48 8.21 -15.95
C PRO A 356 6.73 7.81 -15.14
N PHE A 357 7.38 8.78 -14.49
CA PHE A 357 8.67 8.58 -13.79
C PHE A 357 8.57 8.33 -12.27
N ALA A 358 7.62 7.51 -11.83
CA ALA A 358 7.53 7.10 -10.41
C ALA A 358 8.48 5.91 -10.11
N ASN A 359 9.36 6.05 -9.12
CA ASN A 359 10.28 4.99 -8.62
C ASN A 359 11.02 4.20 -9.72
N ARG A 360 11.58 4.91 -10.72
CA ARG A 360 12.26 4.29 -11.88
C ARG A 360 13.75 4.02 -11.67
N LEU A 361 14.39 4.66 -10.70
CA LEU A 361 15.77 4.37 -10.31
C LEU A 361 15.79 3.59 -8.99
N SER A 362 16.55 2.51 -8.97
CA SER A 362 16.82 1.59 -7.85
C SER A 362 17.58 2.24 -6.67
N PHE A 363 17.56 1.63 -5.48
CA PHE A 363 18.19 2.17 -4.26
C PHE A 363 19.64 1.76 -4.03
N ASP A 364 20.17 0.84 -4.83
CA ASP A 364 21.53 0.29 -4.84
C ASP A 364 22.48 1.02 -5.83
N ALA A 365 22.08 2.19 -6.31
CA ALA A 365 22.91 3.05 -7.15
C ALA A 365 24.26 3.41 -6.47
N PRO A 366 25.34 3.63 -7.23
CA PRO A 366 26.68 3.87 -6.69
C PRO A 366 26.81 5.26 -6.04
N PRO A 367 27.84 5.50 -5.20
CA PRO A 367 27.95 6.71 -4.37
C PRO A 367 27.78 8.06 -5.10
N PRO A 368 28.32 8.30 -6.31
CA PRO A 368 28.09 9.58 -7.02
C PRO A 368 26.61 9.85 -7.32
N VAL A 369 25.84 8.81 -7.65
CA VAL A 369 24.41 8.90 -7.95
C VAL A 369 23.61 9.10 -6.67
N GLN A 370 24.03 8.50 -5.56
CA GLN A 370 23.44 8.72 -4.24
C GLN A 370 23.71 10.15 -3.75
N ARG A 371 24.94 10.68 -3.92
CA ARG A 371 25.28 12.08 -3.63
C ARG A 371 24.34 13.06 -4.35
N LEU A 372 24.07 12.85 -5.63
CA LEU A 372 23.12 13.70 -6.37
C LEU A 372 21.68 13.60 -5.82
N ARG A 373 21.24 12.41 -5.39
CA ARG A 373 19.94 12.27 -4.68
C ARG A 373 19.92 13.00 -3.35
N CYS A 374 21.01 12.96 -2.59
CA CYS A 374 21.14 13.67 -1.32
C CYS A 374 21.06 15.19 -1.55
N LEU A 375 21.86 15.71 -2.49
CA LEU A 375 21.94 17.13 -2.83
C LEU A 375 20.59 17.66 -3.32
N ALA A 376 19.96 16.95 -4.26
CA ALA A 376 18.61 17.27 -4.72
C ALA A 376 17.59 17.25 -3.57
N ASN A 377 17.64 16.24 -2.69
CA ASN A 377 16.62 16.03 -1.68
C ASN A 377 16.72 16.97 -0.48
N PHE A 378 17.93 17.25 0.01
CA PHE A 378 18.14 17.94 1.28
C PHE A 378 18.57 19.40 1.11
N GLU A 379 19.25 19.76 0.01
CA GLU A 379 19.71 21.13 -0.22
C GLU A 379 18.88 21.85 -1.29
N ALA A 380 18.71 21.25 -2.48
CA ALA A 380 18.11 21.93 -3.62
C ALA A 380 16.57 22.02 -3.56
N LEU A 381 15.88 21.00 -3.03
CA LEU A 381 14.41 21.02 -2.91
C LEU A 381 13.93 21.72 -1.64
N ARG A 382 13.89 23.05 -1.70
CA ARG A 382 13.20 23.92 -0.74
C ARG A 382 11.79 24.25 -1.21
N PHE A 383 10.84 24.42 -0.28
CA PHE A 383 9.48 24.81 -0.63
C PHE A 383 9.43 26.27 -1.12
N SER A 384 8.48 26.58 -2.00
CA SER A 384 8.26 27.93 -2.52
C SER A 384 7.95 28.94 -1.39
N ASN A 385 8.35 30.20 -1.57
CA ASN A 385 8.21 31.26 -0.56
C ASN A 385 6.80 31.36 0.09
N PRO A 386 5.67 31.23 -0.63
CA PRO A 386 4.34 31.24 -0.01
C PRO A 386 4.13 30.08 0.97
N ILE A 387 4.61 28.88 0.64
CA ILE A 387 4.51 27.68 1.50
C ILE A 387 5.45 27.82 2.70
N ALA A 388 6.72 28.19 2.45
CA ALA A 388 7.73 28.35 3.50
C ALA A 388 7.29 29.39 4.55
N THR A 389 6.90 30.59 4.11
CA THR A 389 6.47 31.69 4.99
C THR A 389 5.30 31.29 5.89
N LEU A 390 4.26 30.65 5.35
CA LEU A 390 3.14 30.20 6.18
C LEU A 390 3.57 29.07 7.11
N ALA A 391 4.32 28.08 6.63
CA ALA A 391 4.77 26.96 7.45
C ALA A 391 5.63 27.40 8.65
N GLU A 392 6.51 28.38 8.46
CA GLU A 392 7.33 28.98 9.53
C GLU A 392 6.48 29.73 10.56
N LYS A 393 5.41 30.43 10.13
CA LYS A 393 4.40 30.97 11.05
C LYS A 393 3.72 29.87 11.86
N LEU A 394 3.33 28.74 11.25
CA LEU A 394 2.70 27.63 11.96
C LEU A 394 3.65 26.96 12.97
N VAL A 395 4.94 26.79 12.62
CA VAL A 395 5.99 26.33 13.55
C VAL A 395 6.13 27.31 14.72
N SER A 396 6.15 28.61 14.45
CA SER A 396 6.28 29.65 15.48
C SER A 396 5.09 29.64 16.43
N ARG A 397 3.86 29.54 15.91
CA ARG A 397 2.63 29.39 16.70
C ARG A 397 2.63 28.09 17.51
N MET A 398 3.09 26.96 16.96
CA MET A 398 3.23 25.71 17.74
C MET A 398 4.23 25.85 18.90
N LYS A 399 5.35 26.53 18.68
CA LYS A 399 6.34 26.83 19.75
C LYS A 399 5.75 27.75 20.81
N GLU A 400 4.92 28.71 20.43
CA GLU A 400 4.17 29.56 21.36
C GLU A 400 3.13 28.77 22.18
N HIS A 401 2.34 27.91 21.54
CA HIS A 401 1.40 27.01 22.23
C HIS A 401 2.09 25.95 23.11
N SER A 402 3.42 25.83 23.04
CA SER A 402 4.24 24.91 23.84
C SER A 402 5.31 25.62 24.68
N LYS A 403 5.10 26.90 25.04
CA LYS A 403 5.99 27.69 25.91
C LYS A 403 6.40 26.95 27.20
N ASP A 404 5.45 26.28 27.87
CA ASP A 404 5.69 25.55 29.14
C ASP A 404 6.64 24.36 29.00
N SER A 405 6.81 23.84 27.78
CA SER A 405 7.78 22.80 27.44
C SER A 405 9.01 23.35 26.72
N ASN A 406 9.29 24.66 26.82
CA ASN A 406 10.35 25.38 26.10
C ASN A 406 10.19 25.35 24.56
N GLY A 407 8.95 25.46 24.09
CA GLY A 407 8.60 25.38 22.66
C GLY A 407 8.65 23.95 22.09
N ARG A 408 8.75 22.93 22.95
CA ARG A 408 8.86 21.53 22.52
C ARG A 408 7.50 20.89 22.35
N TYR A 409 7.22 20.35 21.17
CA TYR A 409 5.95 19.71 20.84
C TYR A 409 6.16 18.37 20.13
N ILE A 410 5.10 17.55 20.08
CA ILE A 410 5.10 16.34 19.26
C ILE A 410 4.29 16.54 18.00
N ALA A 411 4.72 15.94 16.90
CA ALA A 411 3.98 15.95 15.65
C ALA A 411 3.50 14.53 15.30
N VAL A 412 2.21 14.36 15.09
CA VAL A 412 1.56 13.08 14.83
C VAL A 412 1.05 13.06 13.38
N HIS A 413 1.64 12.23 12.54
CA HIS A 413 1.09 11.94 11.21
C HIS A 413 0.08 10.79 11.29
N LEU A 414 -1.20 11.13 11.19
CA LEU A 414 -2.34 10.23 11.33
C LEU A 414 -3.00 9.95 9.98
N ARG A 415 -2.99 8.67 9.57
CA ARG A 415 -3.73 8.18 8.39
C ARG A 415 -4.99 7.41 8.80
N PHE A 416 -6.06 8.14 9.13
CA PHE A 416 -7.40 7.61 9.46
C PHE A 416 -8.50 8.24 8.59
N GLU A 417 -8.20 8.51 7.33
CA GLU A 417 -9.14 9.05 6.33
C GLU A 417 -9.96 7.95 5.66
N GLU A 418 -11.09 8.31 5.02
CA GLU A 418 -12.04 7.38 4.38
C GLU A 418 -11.33 6.36 3.47
N ASP A 419 -10.37 6.81 2.65
CA ASP A 419 -9.64 5.95 1.70
C ASP A 419 -8.84 4.86 2.44
N MET A 420 -8.17 5.21 3.53
CA MET A 420 -7.33 4.32 4.30
C MET A 420 -8.17 3.33 5.13
N VAL A 421 -9.25 3.81 5.77
CA VAL A 421 -10.20 2.96 6.51
C VAL A 421 -10.85 1.96 5.55
N ALA A 422 -11.37 2.42 4.41
CA ALA A 422 -12.02 1.58 3.40
C ALA A 422 -11.06 0.53 2.83
N PHE A 423 -9.86 0.96 2.39
CA PHE A 423 -8.85 0.07 1.80
C PHE A 423 -8.36 -1.00 2.77
N SER A 424 -8.26 -0.67 4.07
CA SER A 424 -7.74 -1.59 5.08
C SER A 424 -8.60 -2.84 5.24
N CYS A 425 -9.91 -2.75 4.99
CA CYS A 425 -10.89 -3.79 5.30
C CYS A 425 -10.92 -4.23 6.77
N CYS A 426 -10.53 -3.33 7.69
CA CYS A 426 -10.75 -3.49 9.11
C CYS A 426 -12.19 -3.12 9.51
N ILE A 427 -12.57 -3.48 10.73
CA ILE A 427 -13.85 -3.14 11.36
C ILE A 427 -13.51 -2.45 12.69
N PHE A 428 -14.18 -1.35 12.99
CA PHE A 428 -14.03 -0.56 14.20
C PHE A 428 -15.33 -0.57 15.03
N ASP A 429 -15.89 0.58 15.40
CA ASP A 429 -17.05 0.72 16.29
C ASP A 429 -18.25 1.48 15.67
N GLY A 430 -18.28 1.66 14.35
CA GLY A 430 -19.39 2.30 13.64
C GLY A 430 -20.48 1.35 13.13
N GLY A 431 -20.41 0.05 13.47
CA GLY A 431 -21.48 -0.91 13.22
C GLY A 431 -21.84 -1.12 11.74
N GLU A 432 -23.13 -1.30 11.45
CA GLU A 432 -23.62 -1.52 10.08
C GLU A 432 -23.46 -0.27 9.20
N GLU A 433 -23.51 0.92 9.79
CA GLU A 433 -23.31 2.20 9.11
C GLU A 433 -21.88 2.32 8.56
N GLU A 434 -20.87 2.03 9.39
CA GLU A 434 -19.46 1.93 8.94
C GLU A 434 -19.29 0.85 7.86
N LYS A 435 -19.95 -0.31 8.02
CA LYS A 435 -19.89 -1.38 7.02
C LYS A 435 -20.42 -0.90 5.66
N GLN A 436 -21.54 -0.18 5.62
CA GLN A 436 -22.14 0.34 4.40
C GLN A 436 -21.33 1.50 3.79
N ASP A 437 -20.81 2.42 4.61
CA ASP A 437 -19.88 3.48 4.19
C ASP A 437 -18.66 2.86 3.49
N MET A 438 -18.04 1.87 4.14
CA MET A 438 -16.81 1.27 3.65
C MET A 438 -17.03 0.37 2.42
N ILE A 439 -18.22 -0.23 2.25
CA ILE A 439 -18.61 -0.85 0.97
C ILE A 439 -18.70 0.22 -0.12
N SER A 440 -19.43 1.30 0.13
CA SER A 440 -19.65 2.39 -0.83
C SER A 440 -18.33 3.08 -1.25
N ALA A 441 -17.44 3.34 -0.29
CA ALA A 441 -16.10 3.87 -0.53
C ALA A 441 -15.21 2.91 -1.33
N ARG A 442 -15.29 1.60 -1.06
CA ARG A 442 -14.53 0.57 -1.81
C ARG A 442 -14.95 0.50 -3.27
N GLU A 443 -16.25 0.57 -3.54
CA GLU A 443 -16.76 0.53 -4.92
C GLU A 443 -16.47 1.82 -5.68
N ARG A 444 -16.67 3.00 -5.06
CA ARG A 444 -16.24 4.29 -5.62
C ARG A 444 -14.74 4.31 -5.97
N GLY A 445 -13.88 3.91 -5.03
CA GLY A 445 -12.43 4.07 -5.13
C GLY A 445 -11.72 3.01 -5.97
N TRP A 446 -12.22 1.76 -5.99
CA TRP A 446 -11.49 0.64 -6.61
C TRP A 446 -12.36 -0.30 -7.47
N ARG A 447 -13.62 0.04 -7.79
CA ARG A 447 -14.47 -0.60 -8.81
C ARG A 447 -14.39 -2.14 -8.81
N GLY A 448 -15.08 -2.79 -7.87
CA GLY A 448 -15.16 -4.25 -7.77
C GLY A 448 -13.90 -4.97 -7.27
N LYS A 449 -12.79 -4.27 -7.00
CA LYS A 449 -11.52 -4.88 -6.55
C LYS A 449 -11.66 -5.76 -5.31
N PHE A 450 -12.57 -5.39 -4.40
CA PHE A 450 -12.78 -6.05 -3.12
C PHE A 450 -13.88 -7.12 -3.15
N THR A 451 -14.76 -7.07 -4.15
CA THR A 451 -15.93 -7.93 -4.35
C THR A 451 -15.71 -9.00 -5.44
N LYS A 452 -14.49 -9.13 -5.99
CA LYS A 452 -14.15 -10.17 -6.97
C LYS A 452 -14.41 -11.59 -6.43
N PRO A 453 -14.96 -12.52 -7.25
CA PRO A 453 -15.14 -13.92 -6.86
C PRO A 453 -13.86 -14.55 -6.28
N GLY A 454 -14.03 -15.37 -5.24
CA GLY A 454 -12.92 -16.02 -4.52
C GLY A 454 -12.12 -15.12 -3.56
N ARG A 455 -12.39 -13.81 -3.50
CA ARG A 455 -11.69 -12.90 -2.57
C ARG A 455 -12.33 -12.90 -1.19
N VAL A 456 -11.70 -13.60 -0.23
CA VAL A 456 -12.14 -13.59 1.18
C VAL A 456 -11.47 -12.46 1.96
N ILE A 457 -12.27 -11.58 2.57
CA ILE A 457 -11.82 -10.55 3.51
C ILE A 457 -11.85 -11.13 4.93
N ARG A 458 -10.76 -10.98 5.69
CA ARG A 458 -10.65 -11.47 7.08
C ARG A 458 -10.18 -10.32 8.01
N PRO A 459 -11.09 -9.45 8.49
CA PRO A 459 -10.74 -8.22 9.22
C PRO A 459 -9.83 -8.46 10.43
N GLY A 460 -10.15 -9.48 11.25
CA GLY A 460 -9.33 -9.81 12.43
C GLY A 460 -7.91 -10.25 12.09
N ALA A 461 -7.72 -11.01 11.00
CA ALA A 461 -6.38 -11.37 10.54
C ALA A 461 -5.61 -10.16 9.99
N ILE A 462 -6.31 -9.18 9.38
CA ILE A 462 -5.72 -7.93 8.92
C ILE A 462 -5.25 -7.09 10.12
N ARG A 463 -6.05 -7.02 11.20
CA ARG A 463 -5.72 -6.32 12.44
C ARG A 463 -4.52 -6.92 13.16
N ILE A 464 -4.50 -8.23 13.41
CA ILE A 464 -3.36 -8.95 14.02
C ILE A 464 -2.07 -8.73 13.21
N ASN A 465 -2.16 -8.69 11.87
CA ASN A 465 -1.00 -8.43 11.01
C ASN A 465 -0.49 -6.98 11.04
N GLY A 466 -1.15 -6.08 11.78
CA GLY A 466 -0.79 -4.67 11.93
C GLY A 466 -1.17 -3.82 10.70
N LYS A 467 -2.12 -4.27 9.88
CA LYS A 467 -2.48 -3.61 8.61
C LYS A 467 -3.59 -2.55 8.74
N CYS A 468 -4.32 -2.51 9.84
CA CYS A 468 -5.30 -1.45 10.09
C CYS A 468 -4.63 -0.07 10.25
N PRO A 469 -5.34 1.02 9.91
CA PRO A 469 -5.07 2.34 10.48
C PRO A 469 -5.34 2.32 12.00
N LEU A 470 -4.60 3.14 12.75
CA LEU A 470 -4.88 3.36 14.18
C LEU A 470 -5.96 4.43 14.28
N THR A 471 -6.97 4.22 15.13
CA THR A 471 -7.98 5.26 15.41
C THR A 471 -7.35 6.41 16.23
N PRO A 472 -7.92 7.63 16.23
CA PRO A 472 -7.40 8.71 17.08
C PRO A 472 -7.40 8.32 18.57
N LEU A 473 -8.39 7.54 19.02
CA LEU A 473 -8.42 6.92 20.34
C LEU A 473 -7.20 6.01 20.60
N GLU A 474 -6.87 5.10 19.67
CA GLU A 474 -5.70 4.21 19.81
C GLU A 474 -4.39 4.99 19.83
N VAL A 475 -4.32 6.12 19.11
CA VAL A 475 -3.18 7.05 19.16
C VAL A 475 -3.08 7.70 20.53
N GLY A 476 -4.18 8.21 21.09
CA GLY A 476 -4.18 8.83 22.42
C GLY A 476 -3.75 7.86 23.52
N LEU A 477 -4.35 6.66 23.54
CA LEU A 477 -3.97 5.57 24.46
C LEU A 477 -2.47 5.21 24.35
N MET A 478 -1.97 5.11 23.12
CA MET A 478 -0.56 4.84 22.85
C MET A 478 0.32 5.95 23.41
N LEU A 479 -0.01 7.22 23.18
CA LEU A 479 0.78 8.37 23.64
C LEU A 479 0.77 8.50 25.17
N ARG A 480 -0.40 8.42 25.82
CA ARG A 480 -0.50 8.43 27.29
C ARG A 480 0.36 7.31 27.89
N GLY A 481 0.25 6.08 27.37
CA GLY A 481 1.05 4.96 27.85
C GLY A 481 2.54 5.02 27.46
N MET A 482 2.91 5.84 26.48
CA MET A 482 4.30 6.20 26.16
C MET A 482 4.85 7.33 27.04
N GLY A 483 4.09 7.82 28.03
CA GLY A 483 4.53 8.81 29.01
C GLY A 483 4.36 10.26 28.59
N PHE A 484 3.52 10.54 27.59
CA PHE A 484 3.06 11.90 27.29
C PHE A 484 1.86 12.25 28.17
N ASN A 485 1.82 13.45 28.75
CA ASN A 485 0.72 13.96 29.57
C ASN A 485 -0.25 14.83 28.75
N ASN A 486 -1.37 15.21 29.35
CA ASN A 486 -2.41 16.07 28.77
C ASN A 486 -1.89 17.47 28.39
N ASP A 487 -0.87 17.98 29.10
CA ASP A 487 -0.25 19.28 28.80
C ASP A 487 0.74 19.23 27.63
N THR A 488 1.01 18.03 27.07
CA THR A 488 1.85 17.87 25.88
C THR A 488 1.15 18.49 24.67
N ALA A 489 1.74 19.54 24.11
CA ALA A 489 1.29 20.12 22.84
C ALA A 489 1.49 19.12 21.69
N ILE A 490 0.43 18.91 20.91
CA ILE A 490 0.42 18.00 19.75
C ILE A 490 0.10 18.80 18.50
N PHE A 491 0.93 18.69 17.47
CA PHE A 491 0.54 19.02 16.10
C PHE A 491 0.03 17.75 15.39
N LEU A 492 -1.20 17.75 14.87
CA LEU A 492 -1.77 16.63 14.14
C LEU A 492 -1.77 16.91 12.63
N ALA A 493 -0.93 16.15 11.91
CA ALA A 493 -0.88 16.13 10.45
C ALA A 493 -1.76 14.98 9.91
N SER A 494 -2.87 15.32 9.28
CA SER A 494 -3.78 14.36 8.63
C SER A 494 -4.53 14.99 7.46
N GLY A 495 -5.05 14.15 6.56
CA GLY A 495 -6.18 14.54 5.71
C GLY A 495 -7.51 14.58 6.48
N LYS A 496 -8.64 14.57 5.76
CA LYS A 496 -9.98 14.53 6.38
C LYS A 496 -10.20 13.20 7.11
N ILE A 497 -10.16 13.25 8.44
CA ILE A 497 -10.37 12.10 9.32
C ILE A 497 -11.80 11.56 9.16
N TYR A 498 -11.93 10.24 9.05
CA TYR A 498 -13.22 9.55 8.94
C TYR A 498 -14.03 9.72 10.24
N ARG A 499 -15.25 10.25 10.12
CA ARG A 499 -16.18 10.59 11.22
C ARG A 499 -15.51 11.38 12.35
N ALA A 500 -14.75 12.41 12.00
CA ALA A 500 -13.92 13.20 12.93
C ALA A 500 -14.65 13.60 14.23
N GLU A 501 -15.89 14.07 14.14
CA GLU A 501 -16.73 14.47 15.28
C GLU A 501 -16.88 13.37 16.36
N LYS A 502 -16.94 12.09 15.96
CA LYS A 502 -16.96 10.95 16.89
C LYS A 502 -15.56 10.48 17.24
N THR A 503 -14.68 10.37 16.22
CA THR A 503 -13.42 9.64 16.34
C THR A 503 -12.31 10.44 17.03
N MET A 504 -12.36 11.78 16.95
CA MET A 504 -11.37 12.67 17.57
C MET A 504 -11.60 12.94 19.06
N THR A 505 -12.84 12.87 19.55
CA THR A 505 -13.19 13.26 20.93
C THR A 505 -12.28 12.64 21.99
N PRO A 506 -11.98 11.32 21.99
CA PRO A 506 -11.10 10.75 23.02
C PRO A 506 -9.64 11.21 22.91
N LEU A 507 -9.17 11.58 21.71
CA LEU A 507 -7.81 12.11 21.53
C LEU A 507 -7.71 13.54 22.09
N LEU A 508 -8.76 14.35 21.89
CA LEU A 508 -8.87 15.71 22.45
C LEU A 508 -9.03 15.67 23.98
N GLU A 509 -9.81 14.73 24.52
CA GLU A 509 -9.90 14.50 25.98
C GLU A 509 -8.53 14.18 26.60
N MET A 510 -7.73 13.34 25.94
CA MET A 510 -6.40 12.96 26.44
C MET A 510 -5.33 14.05 26.23
N PHE A 511 -5.51 14.93 25.24
CA PHE A 511 -4.56 15.97 24.83
C PHE A 511 -5.29 17.26 24.38
N PRO A 512 -5.79 18.08 25.32
CA PRO A 512 -6.55 19.29 25.00
C PRO A 512 -5.75 20.37 24.27
N ARG A 513 -4.40 20.30 24.31
CA ARG A 513 -3.50 21.21 23.57
C ARG A 513 -3.16 20.73 22.16
N LEU A 514 -3.99 19.84 21.59
CA LEU A 514 -3.85 19.40 20.20
C LEU A 514 -4.24 20.51 19.24
N GLN A 515 -3.40 20.71 18.22
CA GLN A 515 -3.53 21.69 17.17
C GLN A 515 -3.43 21.02 15.80
N THR A 516 -4.09 21.58 14.79
CA THR A 516 -3.92 21.22 13.38
C THR A 516 -3.51 22.47 12.59
N LYS A 517 -3.14 22.32 11.30
CA LYS A 517 -2.91 23.50 10.45
C LYS A 517 -4.14 24.41 10.37
N GLU A 518 -5.34 23.85 10.44
CA GLU A 518 -6.62 24.57 10.43
C GLU A 518 -6.92 25.32 11.75
N THR A 519 -6.35 24.93 12.89
CA THR A 519 -6.50 25.67 14.16
C THR A 519 -5.39 26.69 14.38
N LEU A 520 -4.21 26.49 13.79
CA LEU A 520 -3.06 27.39 13.90
C LEU A 520 -3.09 28.55 12.89
N ALA A 521 -3.84 28.43 11.81
CA ALA A 521 -3.88 29.40 10.71
C ALA A 521 -5.26 30.04 10.58
N SER A 522 -5.30 31.30 10.17
CA SER A 522 -6.58 31.91 9.82
C SER A 522 -7.19 31.26 8.57
N ALA A 523 -8.50 31.41 8.39
CA ALA A 523 -9.18 30.91 7.20
C ALA A 523 -8.65 31.57 5.90
N GLU A 524 -8.19 32.82 6.01
CA GLU A 524 -7.58 33.61 4.93
C GLU A 524 -6.16 33.15 4.62
N GLU A 525 -5.33 32.92 5.65
CA GLU A 525 -3.95 32.40 5.48
C GLU A 525 -3.95 31.04 4.76
N LEU A 526 -4.94 30.18 5.02
CA LEU A 526 -5.08 28.88 4.36
C LEU A 526 -5.78 28.93 3.00
N ALA A 527 -6.52 30.00 2.67
CA ALA A 527 -7.32 30.06 1.44
C ALA A 527 -6.52 29.76 0.15
N PRO A 528 -5.28 30.26 -0.04
CA PRO A 528 -4.47 29.93 -1.23
C PRO A 528 -4.06 28.46 -1.35
N PHE A 529 -4.14 27.69 -0.25
CA PHE A 529 -3.59 26.33 -0.18
C PHE A 529 -4.68 25.25 -0.16
N ARG A 530 -5.89 25.54 0.35
CA ARG A 530 -6.96 24.56 0.64
C ARG A 530 -7.30 23.59 -0.50
N ASN A 531 -7.25 24.04 -1.75
CA ASN A 531 -7.59 23.22 -2.93
C ASN A 531 -6.39 22.43 -3.51
N TYR A 532 -5.19 22.57 -2.94
CA TYR A 532 -3.95 21.99 -3.43
C TYR A 532 -3.37 21.00 -2.42
N SER A 533 -3.70 19.72 -2.58
CA SER A 533 -3.37 18.67 -1.62
C SER A 533 -1.87 18.53 -1.34
N SER A 534 -1.01 18.84 -2.31
CA SER A 534 0.45 18.82 -2.16
C SER A 534 0.97 20.03 -1.39
N ARG A 535 0.38 21.22 -1.57
CA ARG A 535 0.77 22.42 -0.81
C ARG A 535 0.32 22.32 0.65
N MET A 536 -0.90 21.84 0.91
CA MET A 536 -1.37 21.55 2.28
C MET A 536 -0.49 20.51 2.99
N ALA A 537 -0.07 19.45 2.27
CA ALA A 537 0.86 18.46 2.81
C ALA A 537 2.28 19.01 3.05
N ALA A 538 2.69 20.08 2.35
CA ALA A 538 3.97 20.75 2.58
C ALA A 538 3.96 21.58 3.88
N LEU A 539 2.85 22.24 4.20
CA LEU A 539 2.66 22.89 5.52
C LEU A 539 2.76 21.87 6.66
N ASP A 540 2.04 20.75 6.56
CA ASP A 540 2.11 19.64 7.53
C ASP A 540 3.55 19.09 7.66
N TYR A 541 4.26 18.94 6.53
CA TYR A 541 5.63 18.42 6.49
C TYR A 541 6.59 19.29 7.31
N THR A 542 6.59 20.61 7.10
CA THR A 542 7.50 21.53 7.82
C THR A 542 7.18 21.60 9.31
N VAL A 543 5.90 21.65 9.71
CA VAL A 543 5.55 21.65 11.15
C VAL A 543 5.95 20.32 11.81
N CYS A 544 5.89 19.19 11.09
CA CYS A 544 6.40 17.91 11.58
C CYS A 544 7.95 17.81 11.55
N LEU A 545 8.64 18.59 10.71
CA LEU A 545 10.11 18.61 10.61
C LEU A 545 10.74 19.26 11.85
N HIS A 546 10.10 20.30 12.38
CA HIS A 546 10.60 21.08 13.52
C HIS A 546 10.13 20.60 14.91
N SER A 547 9.36 19.51 15.01
CA SER A 547 8.96 18.95 16.31
C SER A 547 10.09 18.18 17.01
N GLU A 548 10.08 18.07 18.33
CA GLU A 548 11.05 17.26 19.07
C GLU A 548 10.84 15.76 18.85
N VAL A 549 9.58 15.33 18.83
CA VAL A 549 9.21 13.94 18.55
C VAL A 549 8.26 13.89 17.36
N PHE A 550 8.60 13.07 16.36
CA PHE A 550 7.69 12.73 15.26
C PHE A 550 7.07 11.35 15.50
N VAL A 551 5.76 11.24 15.35
CA VAL A 551 4.99 10.00 15.54
C VAL A 551 4.29 9.68 14.23
N THR A 552 4.42 8.44 13.73
CA THR A 552 3.78 8.04 12.48
C THR A 552 2.95 6.77 12.63
N THR A 553 1.64 6.88 12.38
CA THR A 553 0.72 5.75 12.60
C THR A 553 0.66 4.78 11.43
N GLN A 554 1.11 5.19 10.24
CA GLN A 554 1.18 4.37 9.02
C GLN A 554 2.49 4.62 8.27
N GLY A 555 2.94 3.62 7.51
CA GLY A 555 4.01 3.81 6.54
C GLY A 555 3.52 4.56 5.29
N GLY A 556 4.45 5.03 4.47
CA GLY A 556 4.17 5.77 3.24
C GLY A 556 5.30 6.74 2.93
N ASN A 557 5.17 7.48 1.84
CA ASN A 557 6.23 8.38 1.37
C ASN A 557 6.46 9.57 2.33
N PHE A 558 5.40 10.15 2.91
CA PHE A 558 5.51 11.28 3.87
C PHE A 558 6.46 10.96 5.05
N PRO A 559 6.21 9.92 5.89
CA PRO A 559 7.12 9.61 6.98
C PRO A 559 8.49 9.14 6.48
N GLN A 560 8.57 8.50 5.31
CA GLN A 560 9.84 8.08 4.72
C GLN A 560 10.78 9.27 4.51
N PHE A 561 10.33 10.34 3.83
CA PHE A 561 11.13 11.55 3.61
C PHE A 561 11.34 12.36 4.89
N LEU A 562 10.30 12.49 5.72
CA LEU A 562 10.40 13.32 6.92
C LEU A 562 11.41 12.73 7.93
N ILE A 563 11.42 11.40 8.12
CA ILE A 563 12.36 10.75 9.04
C ILE A 563 13.81 10.98 8.60
N GLY A 564 14.13 10.82 7.31
CA GLY A 564 15.49 11.08 6.83
C GLY A 564 15.87 12.56 6.90
N HIS A 565 14.95 13.48 6.60
CA HIS A 565 15.22 14.91 6.69
C HIS A 565 15.45 15.37 8.13
N ARG A 566 14.67 14.86 9.09
CA ARG A 566 14.93 15.06 10.53
C ARG A 566 16.31 14.50 10.93
N LYS A 567 16.69 13.29 10.48
CA LYS A 567 18.04 12.76 10.73
C LYS A 567 19.15 13.65 10.13
N TYR A 568 18.93 14.18 8.92
CA TYR A 568 19.87 15.06 8.24
C TYR A 568 20.11 16.36 9.01
N MET A 569 19.04 17.04 9.43
CA MET A 569 19.14 18.29 10.21
C MET A 569 19.70 18.09 11.62
N TYR A 570 19.32 17.01 12.31
CA TYR A 570 19.64 16.79 13.73
C TYR A 570 20.83 15.84 13.97
N GLY A 571 21.82 15.85 13.08
CA GLY A 571 23.13 15.20 13.32
C GLY A 571 23.12 13.67 13.30
N GLY A 572 22.27 13.07 12.46
CA GLY A 572 22.14 11.64 12.23
C GLY A 572 21.05 10.94 13.04
N HIS A 573 20.44 11.62 14.04
CA HIS A 573 19.36 11.06 14.86
C HIS A 573 18.26 12.09 15.11
N SER A 574 17.01 11.63 15.14
CA SER A 574 15.90 12.44 15.64
C SER A 574 14.80 11.53 16.17
N LYS A 575 14.23 11.88 17.33
CA LYS A 575 13.24 11.04 18.02
C LYS A 575 12.03 10.80 17.12
N THR A 576 11.83 9.53 16.80
CA THR A 576 10.77 9.06 15.91
C THR A 576 10.07 7.86 16.53
N ILE A 577 8.75 7.93 16.68
CA ILE A 577 7.91 6.84 17.17
C ILE A 577 7.20 6.19 16.00
N LYS A 578 7.54 4.91 15.74
CA LYS A 578 6.90 4.07 14.74
C LYS A 578 6.39 2.81 15.45
N PRO A 579 5.13 2.79 15.90
CA PRO A 579 4.63 1.75 16.78
C PRO A 579 4.57 0.38 16.10
N ASP A 580 4.83 -0.66 16.88
CA ASP A 580 4.52 -2.03 16.47
C ASP A 580 3.00 -2.24 16.56
N LYS A 581 2.32 -2.00 15.44
CA LYS A 581 0.87 -2.17 15.30
C LYS A 581 0.38 -3.59 15.57
N ARG A 582 1.23 -4.63 15.44
CA ARG A 582 0.85 -6.02 15.78
C ARG A 582 0.78 -6.16 17.30
N LYS A 583 1.79 -5.65 17.98
CA LYS A 583 1.82 -5.60 19.45
C LYS A 583 0.69 -4.70 20.00
N LEU A 584 0.43 -3.53 19.39
CA LEU A 584 -0.71 -2.68 19.76
C LEU A 584 -2.05 -3.41 19.57
N ALA A 585 -2.26 -4.14 18.48
CA ALA A 585 -3.50 -4.89 18.27
C ALA A 585 -3.77 -5.85 19.44
N VAL A 586 -2.78 -6.64 19.87
CA VAL A 586 -2.91 -7.56 21.01
C VAL A 586 -3.09 -6.84 22.34
N LEU A 587 -2.37 -5.74 22.58
CA LEU A 587 -2.49 -4.95 23.81
C LEU A 587 -3.87 -4.28 23.93
N PHE A 588 -4.38 -3.71 22.84
CA PHE A 588 -5.65 -2.97 22.82
C PHE A 588 -6.89 -3.87 22.71
N ASP A 589 -6.74 -5.13 22.34
CA ASP A 589 -7.79 -6.15 22.40
C ASP A 589 -7.88 -6.87 23.76
N ASN A 590 -6.97 -6.58 24.71
CA ASN A 590 -6.98 -7.18 26.04
C ASN A 590 -7.72 -6.28 27.06
N PRO A 591 -8.99 -6.55 27.40
CA PRO A 591 -9.76 -5.75 28.35
C PRO A 591 -9.33 -5.95 29.82
N ASN A 592 -8.33 -6.80 30.10
CA ASN A 592 -7.90 -7.13 31.47
C ASN A 592 -6.50 -6.59 31.81
N ILE A 593 -5.76 -5.97 30.86
CA ILE A 593 -4.41 -5.45 31.10
C ILE A 593 -4.41 -4.22 32.02
N GLY A 594 -3.88 -4.29 33.25
CA GLY A 594 -3.81 -3.12 34.14
C GLY A 594 -2.91 -2.00 33.59
N TRP A 595 -3.18 -0.74 33.97
CA TRP A 595 -2.52 0.43 33.38
C TRP A 595 -0.99 0.37 33.46
N LYS A 596 -0.45 0.05 34.65
CA LYS A 596 0.99 -0.13 34.90
C LYS A 596 1.66 -1.12 33.93
N SER A 597 0.95 -2.19 33.54
CA SER A 597 1.47 -3.18 32.60
C SER A 597 1.42 -2.68 31.15
N LEU A 598 0.33 -2.02 30.74
CA LEU A 598 0.19 -1.40 29.43
C LEU A 598 1.25 -0.31 29.21
N LYS A 599 1.39 0.62 30.16
CA LYS A 599 2.39 1.70 30.17
C LYS A 599 3.81 1.14 30.02
N ARG A 600 4.19 0.13 30.79
CA ARG A 600 5.51 -0.54 30.65
C ARG A 600 5.73 -1.11 29.24
N GLN A 601 4.72 -1.74 28.64
CA GLN A 601 4.83 -2.28 27.28
C GLN A 601 4.98 -1.19 26.19
N LEU A 602 4.35 -0.03 26.40
CA LEU A 602 4.38 1.12 25.50
C LEU A 602 5.66 1.96 25.66
N LEU A 603 6.15 2.17 26.88
CA LEU A 603 7.47 2.75 27.14
C LEU A 603 8.60 1.94 26.47
N ASN A 604 8.54 0.61 26.55
CA ASN A 604 9.48 -0.26 25.83
C ASN A 604 9.36 -0.12 24.30
N MET A 605 8.15 0.09 23.77
CA MET A 605 7.93 0.33 22.33
C MET A 605 8.48 1.70 21.89
N ARG A 606 8.36 2.74 22.74
CA ARG A 606 8.97 4.06 22.54
C ARG A 606 10.50 3.96 22.49
N ALA A 607 11.10 3.31 23.49
CA ALA A 607 12.56 3.12 23.57
C ALA A 607 13.11 2.35 22.36
N HIS A 608 12.43 1.27 21.93
CA HIS A 608 12.80 0.52 20.72
C HIS A 608 12.69 1.36 19.44
N SER A 609 11.70 2.25 19.35
CA SER A 609 11.58 3.17 18.21
C SER A 609 12.72 4.18 18.18
N ASP A 610 13.11 4.72 19.34
CA ASP A 610 14.21 5.69 19.47
C ASP A 610 15.56 5.07 19.09
N ALA A 611 15.81 3.83 19.53
CA ALA A 611 16.99 3.06 19.15
C ALA A 611 17.07 2.79 17.63
N LYS A 612 15.94 2.49 16.98
CA LYS A 612 15.87 2.36 15.52
C LYS A 612 16.10 3.67 14.76
N GLY A 613 15.97 4.81 15.43
CA GLY A 613 16.42 6.09 14.91
C GLY A 613 17.90 6.10 14.50
N LEU A 614 18.73 5.26 15.14
CA LEU A 614 20.18 5.19 14.92
C LEU A 614 20.61 4.19 13.81
N GLU A 615 19.67 3.44 13.21
CA GLU A 615 20.00 2.49 12.14
C GLU A 615 20.59 3.23 10.92
N LEU A 616 21.70 2.68 10.38
CA LEU A 616 22.32 3.11 9.12
C LEU A 616 21.64 2.46 7.92
N LYS A 617 21.78 3.07 6.74
CA LYS A 617 21.23 2.55 5.48
C LYS A 617 21.87 1.20 5.11
N ARG A 618 21.05 0.17 4.83
CA ARG A 618 21.49 -1.05 4.13
C ARG A 618 21.30 -0.88 2.62
N PRO A 619 21.92 -1.70 1.75
CA PRO A 619 21.87 -1.50 0.29
C PRO A 619 20.47 -1.33 -0.30
N SER A 620 19.49 -2.10 0.19
CA SER A 620 18.09 -2.05 -0.25
C SER A 620 17.19 -1.05 0.49
N ASP A 621 17.68 -0.40 1.56
CA ASP A 621 16.92 0.64 2.25
C ASP A 621 16.93 1.95 1.46
N SER A 622 15.87 2.75 1.63
CA SER A 622 15.77 4.04 0.97
C SER A 622 16.65 5.10 1.64
N ILE A 623 17.48 5.75 0.83
CA ILE A 623 18.30 6.90 1.22
C ILE A 623 17.49 8.06 1.81
N TYR A 624 16.22 8.21 1.38
CA TYR A 624 15.32 9.24 1.89
C TYR A 624 14.85 9.01 3.33
N THR A 625 14.98 7.78 3.87
CA THR A 625 14.71 7.45 5.30
C THR A 625 15.99 7.31 6.11
N TYR A 626 17.07 6.84 5.48
CA TYR A 626 18.36 6.59 6.11
C TYR A 626 19.44 7.35 5.32
N PRO A 627 19.72 8.62 5.67
CA PRO A 627 20.71 9.42 4.96
C PRO A 627 22.15 9.05 5.31
N CYS A 628 22.41 8.35 6.43
CA CYS A 628 23.77 7.95 6.82
C CYS A 628 24.10 6.53 6.29
N PRO A 629 25.27 6.29 5.70
CA PRO A 629 26.38 7.23 5.49
C PRO A 629 26.32 8.04 4.18
N ASP A 630 25.45 7.69 3.23
CA ASP A 630 25.51 8.17 1.84
C ASP A 630 25.40 9.70 1.67
N CYS A 631 24.71 10.40 2.58
CA CYS A 631 24.47 11.84 2.55
C CYS A 631 25.17 12.62 3.69
N MET A 632 25.84 11.94 4.61
CA MET A 632 26.36 12.55 5.85
C MET A 632 27.68 11.89 6.25
N CYS A 633 28.62 12.68 6.77
CA CYS A 633 29.94 12.22 7.20
C CYS A 633 30.03 12.27 8.71
N ARG A 634 30.96 11.50 9.29
CA ARG A 634 31.24 11.61 10.72
C ARG A 634 32.01 12.90 11.02
N SER A 635 31.60 13.61 12.06
CA SER A 635 32.35 14.76 12.58
C SER A 635 33.68 14.26 13.16
N ASN A 636 34.81 14.79 12.66
CA ASN A 636 36.13 14.40 13.13
C ASN A 636 36.34 14.89 14.58
N LYS A 637 36.57 13.97 15.51
CA LYS A 637 36.83 14.29 16.93
C LYS A 637 38.08 15.16 17.16
N THR A 638 38.99 15.20 16.19
CA THR A 638 40.27 15.90 16.24
C THR A 638 40.18 17.42 16.01
N GLU A 639 39.15 17.93 15.35
CA GLU A 639 39.02 19.38 15.10
C GLU A 639 38.38 20.12 16.28
N VAL A 640 37.45 19.48 16.99
CA VAL A 640 36.80 20.03 18.19
C VAL A 640 37.82 20.28 19.33
N ALA A 641 38.89 19.48 19.39
CA ALA A 641 40.00 19.69 20.33
C ALA A 641 40.89 20.89 19.97
N ARG A 642 40.94 21.30 18.69
CA ARG A 642 41.73 22.47 18.25
C ARG A 642 40.98 23.79 18.38
N SER A 643 39.66 23.81 18.19
CA SER A 643 38.87 25.04 18.39
C SER A 643 38.62 25.37 19.87
N SER A 644 38.77 24.39 20.76
CA SER A 644 38.63 24.57 22.22
C SER A 644 39.94 24.93 22.95
N SER A 645 41.09 24.90 22.27
CA SER A 645 42.37 25.43 22.82
C SER A 645 42.76 26.79 22.22
N ALA A 646 41.81 27.47 21.55
CA ALA A 646 42.01 28.74 20.85
C ALA A 646 40.89 29.76 21.16
N ARG A 647 40.38 29.73 22.40
CA ARG A 647 39.48 30.71 23.01
C ARG A 647 39.87 30.93 24.47
#